data_AF-A0A366RRZ8-F1
#
_entry.id   AF-A0A366RRZ8-F1
#
_cell.length_a   1.000
_cell.length_b   1.000
_cell.length_c   1.000
_cell.angle_alpha   90.00
_cell.angle_beta   90.00
_cell.angle_gamma   90.00
#
_symmetry.space_group_name_H-M   'P 1'
#
loop_
_entity.id
_entity.type
_entity.pdbx_description
1 polymer ?
#
loop_
_entity_poly.entity_id
_entity_poly.type
_entity_poly.pdbx_seq_one_letter_code
_entity_poly.pdbx_strand_id
1 'polypeptide(L)'
;MNGQGNRDDEYREMVEIDVQRQHQQQHEQRQQQQQEYFQQDLHSPYGPPERSFTPYSPYQSSVEDMQQGRSITEQGRPARPSQAHFEDYSPAPEWPPQIANSPGQYFNDTPGGSRSATPSLRSGQETPARLHYHAGNSSVDWRPSSLMVPSPSTRTLVNKSSSVTDQSYRDKQNQSHLSLAALLPNGASTQNTSSQTLAKEYIVDTSAIQHVHKRDDVEIWKGWKRWVFKLVPLLTFMNTGFYMAYLALRIACVIWAQNAAGMTYEGAWVFIAVEIAVAIPSLMHNTWTMWSMKKRQRPKLRVTGNDIPTVDAFVTCCGEDDDLVMDTVRAACDLDYPQDRFRVIILDDGKSAGLEEQCAKLSMTYPNLYYMARVKIPGQPHHFKAGNLNYGLDEVHKLPGGAGQFMAALDADMQIPERDWLRAIIPHLLIDPKMALACPPQLFYNTPPSDPLAQSLDFFVHVIEPIKDALGVAWCTGSGYVARREALDQIGNFPLGSLAEDVATSTLMLGKGWKTAFIHEPLQFGTVPEDYGGHLKQRTRWAIGTVDTSFKLNFCLWGDKVRQMTTAQRFSGFLYASLSLYTVLLTISMFAIPIILIMQKPLVAYATDEQLRWLIRACFASVISNRICEFALFIPAGYHTGQRGSRYQLWMSPYIALCIIRSFVLPTWLGGQTQAFKPTGSLGSALNERDAKLRKNMFRRLWGILVNYMALFHLFFVYLTLVAVVLTSFRSFITTDTVRDTLTALLTHAFWPPLTFLFICSSLWTPISYAIDPPAMPDREDLLNRDPKTQVAHPTPQSKKIAFGGQAAWFEAEYTVTTIYTCLVFVVSFIF
;
A
#
# COMPACT_ATOMS: atom_id res chain seq x y z
N MET A 1 -76.44 14.70 9.64
CA MET A 1 -75.28 15.56 9.29
C MET A 1 -74.38 14.75 8.38
N ASN A 2 -74.52 14.89 7.06
CA ASN A 2 -73.68 14.18 6.08
C ASN A 2 -72.97 15.25 5.23
N GLY A 3 -71.70 15.56 5.54
CA GLY A 3 -71.00 16.66 4.85
C GLY A 3 -69.54 16.91 5.24
N GLN A 4 -68.88 15.96 5.92
CA GLN A 4 -67.46 16.06 6.29
C GLN A 4 -66.59 14.97 5.64
N GLY A 5 -67.03 13.70 5.61
CA GLY A 5 -66.22 12.63 4.99
C GLY A 5 -65.85 12.88 3.51
N ASN A 6 -66.75 13.47 2.72
CA ASN A 6 -66.54 13.65 1.28
C ASN A 6 -65.51 14.74 0.91
N ARG A 7 -64.98 15.52 1.87
CA ARG A 7 -63.98 16.57 1.60
C ARG A 7 -62.55 16.09 1.79
N ASP A 8 -62.33 15.18 2.73
CA ASP A 8 -60.99 14.68 3.05
C ASP A 8 -60.48 13.74 1.93
N ASP A 9 -61.39 13.04 1.25
CA ASP A 9 -61.07 12.24 0.05
C ASP A 9 -60.83 13.14 -1.19
N GLU A 10 -61.63 14.19 -1.44
CA GLU A 10 -61.35 15.20 -2.49
C GLU A 10 -59.98 15.87 -2.28
N TYR A 11 -59.62 16.19 -1.04
CA TYR A 11 -58.30 16.74 -0.71
C TYR A 11 -57.16 15.75 -0.96
N ARG A 12 -57.37 14.46 -0.71
CA ARG A 12 -56.39 13.40 -1.04
C ARG A 12 -56.20 13.25 -2.54
N GLU A 13 -57.28 13.18 -3.30
CA GLU A 13 -57.23 12.99 -4.74
C GLU A 13 -56.56 14.19 -5.43
N MET A 14 -56.84 15.43 -5.00
CA MET A 14 -56.11 16.61 -5.49
C MET A 14 -54.61 16.59 -5.14
N VAL A 15 -54.22 16.10 -3.95
CA VAL A 15 -52.81 16.00 -3.57
C VAL A 15 -52.07 14.93 -4.39
N GLU A 16 -52.67 13.77 -4.67
CA GLU A 16 -52.06 12.78 -5.56
C GLU A 16 -51.96 13.29 -7.02
N ILE A 17 -52.97 14.00 -7.51
CA ILE A 17 -52.95 14.64 -8.84
C ILE A 17 -51.83 15.69 -8.94
N ASP A 18 -51.63 16.55 -7.94
CA ASP A 18 -50.55 17.54 -7.97
C ASP A 18 -49.15 16.90 -7.82
N VAL A 19 -49.00 15.81 -7.07
CA VAL A 19 -47.74 15.04 -7.03
C VAL A 19 -47.46 14.39 -8.40
N GLN A 20 -48.47 13.83 -9.07
CA GLN A 20 -48.31 13.30 -10.43
C GLN A 20 -47.94 14.40 -11.44
N ARG A 21 -48.59 15.57 -11.38
CA ARG A 21 -48.22 16.75 -12.20
C ARG A 21 -46.78 17.18 -11.97
N GLN A 22 -46.31 17.26 -10.71
CA GLN A 22 -44.93 17.62 -10.41
C GLN A 22 -43.93 16.60 -10.96
N HIS A 23 -44.22 15.29 -10.86
CA HIS A 23 -43.37 14.27 -11.47
C HIS A 23 -43.38 14.32 -13.01
N GLN A 24 -44.53 14.59 -13.63
CA GLN A 24 -44.62 14.75 -15.08
C GLN A 24 -43.85 16.00 -15.57
N GLN A 25 -44.02 17.14 -14.91
CA GLN A 25 -43.24 18.36 -15.21
C GLN A 25 -41.73 18.16 -15.02
N GLN A 26 -41.30 17.43 -13.99
CA GLN A 26 -39.89 17.02 -13.84
C GLN A 26 -39.41 16.03 -14.91
N HIS A 27 -40.31 15.34 -15.60
CA HIS A 27 -39.96 14.47 -16.73
C HIS A 27 -39.85 15.26 -18.03
N GLU A 28 -40.80 16.16 -18.27
CA GLU A 28 -40.83 17.08 -19.42
C GLU A 28 -39.62 18.04 -19.38
N GLN A 29 -39.29 18.63 -18.22
CA GLN A 29 -38.09 19.46 -18.04
C GLN A 29 -36.79 18.70 -18.32
N ARG A 30 -36.71 17.40 -17.98
CA ARG A 30 -35.54 16.57 -18.29
C ARG A 30 -35.44 16.20 -19.76
N GLN A 31 -36.58 16.03 -20.45
CA GLN A 31 -36.59 15.85 -21.90
C GLN A 31 -36.24 17.14 -22.65
N GLN A 32 -36.74 18.29 -22.19
CA GLN A 32 -36.35 19.61 -22.72
C GLN A 32 -34.85 19.86 -22.53
N GLN A 33 -34.29 19.64 -21.34
CA GLN A 33 -32.83 19.75 -21.13
C GLN A 33 -32.00 18.81 -22.01
N GLN A 34 -32.49 17.59 -22.31
CA GLN A 34 -31.83 16.70 -23.27
C GLN A 34 -31.95 17.20 -24.71
N GLN A 35 -33.07 17.80 -25.11
CA GLN A 35 -33.26 18.40 -26.43
C GLN A 35 -32.40 19.66 -26.62
N GLU A 36 -32.33 20.54 -25.61
CA GLU A 36 -31.42 21.70 -25.61
C GLU A 36 -29.95 21.26 -25.74
N TYR A 37 -29.54 20.21 -25.04
CA TYR A 37 -28.18 19.65 -25.17
C TYR A 37 -27.90 19.19 -26.61
N PHE A 38 -28.84 18.46 -27.22
CA PHE A 38 -28.73 18.00 -28.61
C PHE A 38 -28.77 19.15 -29.64
N GLN A 39 -29.48 20.24 -29.37
CA GLN A 39 -29.50 21.43 -30.25
C GLN A 39 -28.25 22.31 -30.10
N GLN A 40 -27.61 22.34 -28.94
CA GLN A 40 -26.35 23.08 -28.75
C GLN A 40 -25.18 22.42 -29.50
N ASP A 41 -25.09 21.08 -29.51
CA ASP A 41 -24.09 20.35 -30.32
C ASP A 41 -24.28 20.53 -31.84
N LEU A 42 -25.46 20.94 -32.31
CA LEU A 42 -25.79 21.16 -33.73
C LEU A 42 -25.42 22.55 -34.27
N HIS A 43 -25.06 23.51 -33.41
CA HIS A 43 -24.77 24.90 -33.79
C HIS A 43 -23.33 25.38 -33.51
N SER A 44 -22.36 24.46 -33.48
CA SER A 44 -20.92 24.80 -33.51
C SER A 44 -20.43 25.03 -34.96
N PRO A 45 -19.77 26.17 -35.30
CA PRO A 45 -19.36 26.48 -36.69
C PRO A 45 -18.27 25.60 -37.32
N TYR A 46 -17.78 24.55 -36.65
CA TYR A 46 -16.68 23.70 -37.11
C TYR A 46 -17.05 22.21 -37.06
N GLY A 47 -17.64 21.71 -38.15
CA GLY A 47 -18.03 20.30 -38.27
C GLY A 47 -16.81 19.35 -38.37
N PRO A 48 -16.87 18.16 -37.74
CA PRO A 48 -15.83 17.15 -37.83
C PRO A 48 -15.85 16.42 -39.20
N PRO A 49 -14.70 15.90 -39.67
CA PRO A 49 -14.60 15.26 -40.99
C PRO A 49 -15.21 13.86 -41.03
N GLU A 50 -15.86 13.49 -42.14
CA GLU A 50 -16.34 12.13 -42.39
C GLU A 50 -15.20 11.10 -42.40
N ARG A 51 -15.29 10.07 -41.54
CA ARG A 51 -14.78 8.73 -41.87
C ARG A 51 -15.50 7.64 -41.08
N SER A 52 -16.19 6.78 -41.81
CA SER A 52 -16.99 5.67 -41.31
C SER A 52 -16.16 4.59 -40.61
N PHE A 53 -16.67 4.08 -39.49
CA PHE A 53 -16.44 2.70 -39.07
C PHE A 53 -17.75 2.06 -38.59
N THR A 54 -17.95 0.79 -38.96
CA THR A 54 -19.15 0.01 -38.66
C THR A 54 -19.12 -0.61 -37.25
N PRO A 55 -20.29 -0.92 -36.66
CA PRO A 55 -20.36 -1.43 -35.30
C PRO A 55 -19.97 -2.91 -35.20
N TYR A 56 -19.32 -3.32 -34.11
CA TYR A 56 -19.24 -4.72 -33.68
C TYR A 56 -19.26 -4.85 -32.16
N SER A 57 -20.11 -5.77 -31.69
CA SER A 57 -20.26 -6.23 -30.30
C SER A 57 -21.15 -7.48 -30.32
N PRO A 58 -21.05 -8.41 -29.36
CA PRO A 58 -19.87 -8.87 -28.62
C PRO A 58 -19.45 -10.27 -29.10
N TYR A 59 -18.49 -10.93 -28.43
CA TYR A 59 -18.28 -12.39 -28.61
C TYR A 59 -18.22 -13.11 -27.26
N GLN A 60 -18.92 -14.23 -27.18
CA GLN A 60 -19.01 -15.05 -25.97
C GLN A 60 -19.03 -16.55 -26.35
N SER A 61 -18.01 -17.29 -25.86
CA SER A 61 -17.94 -18.77 -25.77
C SER A 61 -17.97 -19.64 -27.05
N SER A 62 -17.59 -20.91 -26.87
CA SER A 62 -17.43 -22.03 -27.85
C SER A 62 -16.40 -21.79 -28.97
N VAL A 63 -15.37 -22.62 -29.22
CA VAL A 63 -15.16 -24.09 -29.18
C VAL A 63 -15.58 -24.79 -30.48
N GLU A 64 -14.64 -25.59 -30.99
CA GLU A 64 -14.72 -26.63 -32.04
C GLU A 64 -14.74 -26.27 -33.54
N ASP A 65 -14.22 -27.26 -34.28
CA ASP A 65 -14.12 -27.53 -35.72
C ASP A 65 -13.46 -26.54 -36.72
N MET A 66 -12.26 -26.94 -37.14
CA MET A 66 -11.52 -26.45 -38.30
C MET A 66 -11.57 -27.49 -39.45
N GLN A 67 -12.43 -27.31 -40.45
CA GLN A 67 -12.26 -27.95 -41.77
C GLN A 67 -12.60 -27.01 -42.96
N GLN A 68 -11.55 -26.71 -43.74
CA GLN A 68 -11.49 -26.53 -45.21
C GLN A 68 -12.63 -25.81 -45.98
N GLY A 69 -12.33 -24.76 -46.78
CA GLY A 69 -13.33 -24.26 -47.75
C GLY A 69 -13.10 -22.97 -48.58
N ARG A 70 -11.99 -22.84 -49.33
CA ARG A 70 -11.73 -21.94 -50.49
C ARG A 70 -12.83 -20.94 -51.01
N SER A 71 -12.41 -19.67 -51.25
CA SER A 71 -12.62 -18.87 -52.50
C SER A 71 -14.03 -18.29 -52.85
N ILE A 72 -14.31 -17.29 -53.73
CA ILE A 72 -13.54 -16.23 -54.47
C ILE A 72 -14.53 -15.19 -55.11
N THR A 73 -14.27 -13.86 -55.05
CA THR A 73 -14.77 -12.74 -55.95
C THR A 73 -16.30 -12.49 -56.14
N GLU A 74 -16.89 -11.38 -56.65
CA GLU A 74 -16.49 -9.98 -57.00
C GLU A 74 -17.69 -8.98 -57.18
N GLN A 75 -17.38 -7.66 -57.24
CA GLN A 75 -18.03 -6.52 -57.98
C GLN A 75 -19.55 -6.17 -57.95
N GLY A 76 -19.90 -4.86 -57.91
CA GLY A 76 -21.02 -4.31 -58.74
C GLY A 76 -21.95 -3.16 -58.23
N ARG A 77 -21.57 -1.89 -58.43
CA ARG A 77 -22.29 -0.56 -58.46
C ARG A 77 -23.72 -0.47 -59.12
N PRO A 78 -24.46 0.70 -59.15
CA PRO A 78 -24.60 1.89 -58.25
C PRO A 78 -26.01 2.64 -58.19
N ALA A 79 -26.11 3.72 -57.36
CA ALA A 79 -26.81 5.04 -57.57
C ALA A 79 -28.35 5.34 -57.36
N ARG A 80 -28.62 6.18 -56.32
CA ARG A 80 -29.48 7.43 -56.12
C ARG A 80 -30.50 7.96 -57.18
N PRO A 81 -31.55 8.82 -56.84
CA PRO A 81 -31.40 10.19 -56.22
C PRO A 81 -32.58 10.87 -55.39
N SER A 82 -32.37 12.14 -54.93
CA SER A 82 -33.36 13.20 -54.46
C SER A 82 -34.19 13.01 -53.15
N GLN A 83 -34.96 13.96 -52.55
CA GLN A 83 -34.87 15.41 -52.10
C GLN A 83 -36.18 15.77 -51.27
N ALA A 84 -36.52 16.93 -50.63
CA ALA A 84 -36.07 18.36 -50.60
C ALA A 84 -36.18 19.07 -49.19
N HIS A 85 -37.01 20.12 -48.98
CA HIS A 85 -37.06 21.09 -47.83
C HIS A 85 -38.47 21.71 -47.55
N PHE A 86 -38.70 22.30 -46.35
CA PHE A 86 -39.38 23.61 -46.10
C PHE A 86 -39.38 24.04 -44.59
N GLU A 87 -39.57 25.33 -44.30
CA GLU A 87 -39.41 26.04 -42.99
C GLU A 87 -40.78 26.59 -42.43
N ASP A 88 -41.03 27.48 -41.44
CA ASP A 88 -40.33 28.60 -40.72
C ASP A 88 -41.16 29.07 -39.43
N TYR A 89 -40.79 30.18 -38.74
CA TYR A 89 -41.52 31.11 -37.80
C TYR A 89 -41.30 31.14 -36.24
N SER A 90 -41.37 32.37 -35.67
CA SER A 90 -41.37 32.77 -34.22
C SER A 90 -41.88 34.23 -34.02
N PRO A 91 -42.32 34.68 -32.81
CA PRO A 91 -41.67 35.83 -32.10
C PRO A 91 -41.78 35.85 -30.53
N ALA A 92 -41.26 36.90 -29.86
CA ALA A 92 -41.19 37.15 -28.38
C ALA A 92 -41.73 38.58 -28.01
N PRO A 93 -41.34 39.35 -26.95
CA PRO A 93 -40.78 39.13 -25.57
C PRO A 93 -41.45 40.00 -24.42
N GLU A 94 -41.01 39.95 -23.13
CA GLU A 94 -41.01 41.08 -22.13
C GLU A 94 -40.34 40.77 -20.72
N TRP A 95 -40.21 41.75 -19.79
CA TRP A 95 -39.31 41.82 -18.56
C TRP A 95 -39.96 42.62 -17.37
N PRO A 96 -39.39 42.76 -16.12
CA PRO A 96 -38.31 42.08 -15.35
C PRO A 96 -38.81 41.48 -13.99
N PRO A 97 -38.60 41.90 -12.68
CA PRO A 97 -37.84 42.99 -11.98
C PRO A 97 -36.79 42.50 -10.89
N GLN A 98 -36.76 43.03 -9.64
CA GLN A 98 -35.73 42.82 -8.58
C GLN A 98 -36.23 42.99 -7.11
N ILE A 99 -35.47 42.50 -6.08
CA ILE A 99 -35.06 43.18 -4.79
C ILE A 99 -34.25 42.22 -3.85
N ALA A 100 -33.56 42.74 -2.82
CA ALA A 100 -32.45 42.07 -2.07
C ALA A 100 -32.65 41.97 -0.53
N ASN A 101 -31.71 41.33 0.19
CA ASN A 101 -31.32 41.70 1.58
C ASN A 101 -30.05 40.99 2.13
N SER A 102 -29.47 41.55 3.20
CA SER A 102 -28.40 40.98 4.07
C SER A 102 -28.72 41.26 5.54
N PRO A 103 -28.08 40.59 6.53
CA PRO A 103 -26.96 41.26 7.25
C PRO A 103 -25.91 40.29 7.85
N GLY A 104 -24.94 40.83 8.61
CA GLY A 104 -24.03 40.07 9.48
C GLY A 104 -23.60 40.91 10.71
N GLN A 105 -22.88 40.30 11.66
CA GLN A 105 -22.35 41.03 12.85
C GLN A 105 -21.08 40.38 13.43
N TYR A 106 -20.24 41.20 14.07
CA TYR A 106 -19.04 40.83 14.81
C TYR A 106 -19.36 40.48 16.27
N PHE A 107 -18.48 39.73 16.94
CA PHE A 107 -18.04 40.06 18.32
C PHE A 107 -16.66 39.43 18.64
N ASN A 108 -15.79 40.18 19.30
CA ASN A 108 -14.68 39.67 20.10
C ASN A 108 -15.18 39.42 21.52
N ASP A 109 -14.56 38.51 22.29
CA ASP A 109 -14.18 38.83 23.68
C ASP A 109 -13.23 37.80 24.32
N THR A 110 -12.37 38.28 25.22
CA THR A 110 -11.53 37.47 26.12
C THR A 110 -11.41 38.16 27.47
N PRO A 111 -11.75 37.51 28.60
CA PRO A 111 -11.06 37.85 29.84
C PRO A 111 -10.82 36.69 30.82
N GLY A 112 -9.70 36.81 31.56
CA GLY A 112 -9.67 36.63 33.03
C GLY A 112 -9.79 35.23 33.63
N GLY A 113 -8.81 34.84 34.46
CA GLY A 113 -8.87 33.62 35.27
C GLY A 113 -8.84 33.87 36.79
N SER A 114 -9.33 32.90 37.56
CA SER A 114 -9.21 32.81 39.03
C SER A 114 -9.07 31.33 39.43
N ARG A 115 -7.92 30.93 40.00
CA ARG A 115 -7.63 30.82 41.45
C ARG A 115 -8.45 29.76 42.23
N SER A 116 -7.77 28.63 42.44
CA SER A 116 -7.64 27.88 43.71
C SER A 116 -8.87 27.33 44.44
N ALA A 117 -8.95 25.99 44.51
CA ALA A 117 -9.22 25.26 45.76
C ALA A 117 -8.60 23.85 45.71
N THR A 118 -7.79 23.49 46.71
CA THR A 118 -7.49 22.10 47.10
C THR A 118 -7.97 21.90 48.54
N PRO A 119 -8.25 20.65 48.93
CA PRO A 119 -7.34 20.05 49.92
C PRO A 119 -6.97 18.60 49.58
N SER A 120 -5.96 18.10 50.30
CA SER A 120 -5.27 16.82 50.05
C SER A 120 -5.72 15.68 50.96
N LEU A 121 -5.46 14.44 50.54
CA LEU A 121 -5.13 13.34 51.45
C LEU A 121 -3.72 12.80 51.11
N ARG A 122 -2.98 12.34 52.13
CA ARG A 122 -1.51 12.15 52.10
C ARG A 122 -1.05 10.85 52.77
N SER A 123 -0.18 10.12 52.08
CA SER A 123 0.92 9.28 52.59
C SER A 123 1.75 8.91 51.34
N GLY A 124 3.07 9.03 51.25
CA GLY A 124 4.16 8.83 52.23
C GLY A 124 4.97 7.61 51.72
N GLN A 125 6.28 7.63 51.49
CA GLN A 125 7.40 8.40 52.07
C GLN A 125 8.39 8.89 50.96
N GLU A 126 8.97 10.10 51.03
CA GLU A 126 10.36 10.44 51.44
C GLU A 126 11.48 9.88 50.51
N THR A 127 12.24 10.62 49.68
CA THR A 127 13.20 11.77 49.83
C THR A 127 14.60 11.42 50.38
N PRO A 128 15.71 12.15 50.05
CA PRO A 128 16.03 12.98 48.86
C PRO A 128 17.54 12.88 48.41
N ALA A 129 18.03 13.91 47.68
CA ALA A 129 19.44 14.33 47.51
C ALA A 129 20.29 13.63 46.41
N ARG A 130 21.33 14.24 45.80
CA ARG A 130 21.90 15.61 45.92
C ARG A 130 22.63 16.01 44.60
N LEU A 131 22.87 17.31 44.38
CA LEU A 131 23.93 17.76 43.45
C LEU A 131 25.31 17.43 44.01
N HIS A 132 26.29 17.17 43.14
CA HIS A 132 27.70 17.45 43.42
C HIS A 132 28.45 17.93 42.18
N TYR A 133 29.09 19.10 42.29
CA TYR A 133 30.22 19.48 41.44
C TYR A 133 31.45 18.64 41.82
N HIS A 134 32.35 18.41 40.86
CA HIS A 134 33.80 18.49 41.11
C HIS A 134 34.53 18.89 39.83
N ALA A 135 35.58 19.70 39.96
CA ALA A 135 36.41 20.17 38.86
C ALA A 135 37.72 19.36 38.75
N GLY A 136 38.27 19.28 37.54
CA GLY A 136 39.62 18.76 37.25
C GLY A 136 40.39 19.80 36.44
N ASN A 137 41.62 20.11 36.84
CA ASN A 137 42.32 21.33 36.44
C ASN A 137 43.46 21.06 35.44
N SER A 138 43.58 21.89 34.39
CA SER A 138 44.82 22.07 33.62
C SER A 138 44.86 23.43 32.91
N SER A 139 45.94 24.18 33.12
CA SER A 139 46.32 25.43 32.45
C SER A 139 46.72 25.19 30.97
N VAL A 140 46.85 26.17 30.07
CA VAL A 140 47.76 27.34 30.09
C VAL A 140 47.31 28.49 29.13
N ASP A 141 47.43 29.72 29.63
CA ASP A 141 47.69 31.04 29.02
C ASP A 141 47.22 31.47 27.59
N TRP A 142 46.28 32.43 27.63
CA TRP A 142 46.40 33.83 27.16
C TRP A 142 46.90 34.26 25.75
N ARG A 143 46.00 35.03 25.12
CA ARG A 143 46.18 36.28 24.31
C ARG A 143 46.40 36.21 22.78
N PRO A 144 46.01 37.28 22.04
CA PRO A 144 45.76 37.22 20.59
C PRO A 144 46.62 38.21 19.77
N SER A 145 46.46 38.24 18.43
CA SER A 145 46.75 39.44 17.61
C SER A 145 46.08 39.46 16.22
N SER A 146 45.27 40.50 16.00
CA SER A 146 45.12 41.34 14.79
C SER A 146 45.35 40.81 13.35
N LEU A 147 44.33 41.09 12.51
CA LEU A 147 44.41 41.77 11.20
C LEU A 147 45.45 41.32 10.14
N MET A 148 44.96 40.95 8.95
CA MET A 148 45.26 41.71 7.71
C MET A 148 44.28 41.42 6.57
N VAL A 149 44.09 42.41 5.70
CA VAL A 149 43.35 42.34 4.42
C VAL A 149 44.36 42.49 3.29
N PRO A 150 44.22 41.75 2.17
CA PRO A 150 44.44 42.41 0.88
C PRO A 150 43.48 42.00 -0.25
N SER A 151 43.18 42.98 -1.09
CA SER A 151 42.70 42.89 -2.48
C SER A 151 43.07 44.22 -3.19
N PRO A 152 42.94 44.40 -4.52
CA PRO A 152 42.68 43.46 -5.62
C PRO A 152 43.71 43.60 -6.79
N SER A 153 43.57 42.82 -7.89
CA SER A 153 43.96 43.23 -9.27
C SER A 153 43.68 42.14 -10.34
N THR A 154 43.78 42.34 -11.68
CA THR A 154 43.28 43.40 -12.60
C THR A 154 43.45 42.96 -14.09
N ARG A 155 42.36 42.92 -14.90
CA ARG A 155 42.32 42.77 -16.40
C ARG A 155 42.90 41.44 -16.96
N THR A 156 42.75 41.02 -18.23
CA THR A 156 42.49 41.67 -19.55
C THR A 156 41.74 40.65 -20.47
N LEU A 157 40.52 40.88 -20.98
CA LEU A 157 40.07 41.58 -22.23
C LEU A 157 40.35 40.89 -23.60
N VAL A 158 39.52 41.23 -24.62
CA VAL A 158 39.46 40.72 -26.03
C VAL A 158 38.78 39.33 -26.13
N ASN A 159 37.82 38.99 -27.02
CA ASN A 159 36.97 39.65 -28.07
C ASN A 159 35.53 39.04 -27.98
N LYS A 160 34.43 39.28 -28.75
CA LYS A 160 34.07 39.69 -30.15
C LYS A 160 34.25 38.60 -31.25
N SER A 161 33.40 38.48 -32.29
CA SER A 161 32.24 39.29 -32.76
C SER A 161 31.19 38.48 -33.59
N SER A 162 29.98 39.06 -33.76
CA SER A 162 29.08 39.02 -34.96
C SER A 162 28.51 37.68 -35.51
N SER A 163 27.28 37.58 -36.07
CA SER A 163 26.11 38.50 -36.10
C SER A 163 24.86 37.85 -36.75
N VAL A 164 23.67 38.12 -36.18
CA VAL A 164 22.36 38.43 -36.81
C VAL A 164 21.97 37.79 -38.17
N THR A 165 20.82 37.08 -38.17
CA THR A 165 19.73 37.27 -39.16
C THR A 165 18.36 36.87 -38.57
N ASP A 166 17.34 37.69 -38.83
CA ASP A 166 15.92 37.38 -38.56
C ASP A 166 15.31 36.53 -39.69
N GLN A 167 14.35 35.66 -39.35
CA GLN A 167 13.13 35.47 -40.16
C GLN A 167 11.99 34.83 -39.35
N SER A 168 10.76 34.98 -39.82
CA SER A 168 9.55 35.00 -38.99
C SER A 168 8.35 34.24 -39.58
N TYR A 169 7.28 34.14 -38.76
CA TYR A 169 5.90 33.72 -39.07
C TYR A 169 5.52 32.22 -39.08
N ARG A 170 4.92 31.84 -37.93
CA ARG A 170 3.54 31.31 -37.76
C ARG A 170 3.16 29.84 -38.07
N ASP A 171 2.18 29.44 -37.26
CA ASP A 171 1.09 28.47 -37.47
C ASP A 171 1.42 26.98 -37.73
N LYS A 172 1.45 26.22 -36.61
CA LYS A 172 0.63 25.00 -36.40
C LYS A 172 0.71 24.48 -34.96
N GLN A 173 -0.16 25.01 -34.09
CA GLN A 173 -0.58 24.29 -32.88
C GLN A 173 -1.90 23.57 -33.17
N ASN A 174 -1.86 22.23 -33.24
CA ASN A 174 -2.95 21.29 -32.86
C ASN A 174 -2.67 19.89 -33.46
N GLN A 175 -2.19 18.97 -32.64
CA GLN A 175 -2.49 17.52 -32.62
C GLN A 175 -1.51 16.81 -31.66
N SER A 176 -1.94 16.65 -30.41
CA SER A 176 -1.37 15.67 -29.47
C SER A 176 -1.87 14.26 -29.80
N HIS A 177 -1.23 13.23 -29.21
CA HIS A 177 -1.47 11.78 -29.40
C HIS A 177 -0.72 11.08 -30.55
N LEU A 178 0.61 11.25 -30.59
CA LEU A 178 1.57 10.23 -31.04
C LEU A 178 2.91 10.51 -30.35
N SER A 179 3.66 9.46 -29.97
CA SER A 179 5.06 9.66 -29.58
C SER A 179 5.86 10.02 -30.84
N LEU A 180 6.58 11.14 -30.81
CA LEU A 180 7.33 11.65 -31.97
C LEU A 180 8.40 10.66 -32.48
N ALA A 181 8.84 9.71 -31.64
CA ALA A 181 9.74 8.63 -32.03
C ALA A 181 9.12 7.66 -33.08
N ALA A 182 7.79 7.61 -33.22
CA ALA A 182 7.09 6.68 -34.10
C ALA A 182 6.95 7.17 -35.57
N LEU A 183 7.41 8.39 -35.90
CA LEU A 183 7.24 9.01 -37.22
C LEU A 183 8.46 8.88 -38.16
N LEU A 184 9.51 8.16 -37.76
CA LEU A 184 10.67 7.87 -38.61
C LEU A 184 10.42 6.61 -39.47
N PRO A 185 10.41 6.71 -40.81
CA PRO A 185 10.15 5.57 -41.68
C PRO A 185 11.35 4.62 -41.75
N ASN A 186 11.13 3.33 -41.48
CA ASN A 186 12.14 2.29 -41.65
C ASN A 186 12.46 2.06 -43.15
N GLY A 187 13.71 2.30 -43.56
CA GLY A 187 14.14 2.10 -44.95
C GLY A 187 15.66 1.95 -45.12
N ALA A 188 16.10 0.69 -45.30
CA ALA A 188 17.35 0.26 -45.94
C ALA A 188 18.69 1.00 -45.65
N SER A 189 19.47 0.41 -44.73
CA SER A 189 20.92 0.18 -44.85
C SER A 189 21.83 1.26 -45.49
N THR A 190 22.47 2.09 -44.64
CA THR A 190 23.78 2.70 -44.95
C THR A 190 24.66 2.78 -43.68
N GLN A 191 25.96 3.03 -43.86
CA GLN A 191 26.99 2.86 -42.82
C GLN A 191 27.17 4.08 -41.90
N ASN A 192 27.59 3.81 -40.66
CA ASN A 192 28.36 4.70 -39.76
C ASN A 192 28.15 6.22 -39.90
N THR A 193 27.21 6.80 -39.15
CA THR A 193 27.28 8.24 -38.78
C THR A 193 26.61 8.53 -37.43
N SER A 194 27.41 8.39 -36.37
CA SER A 194 27.36 9.17 -35.12
C SER A 194 26.01 9.82 -34.71
N SER A 195 25.17 9.10 -33.96
CA SER A 195 24.07 9.66 -33.16
C SER A 195 24.56 10.37 -31.88
N GLN A 196 25.53 11.27 -32.03
CA GLN A 196 26.19 11.99 -30.93
C GLN A 196 25.32 13.14 -30.38
N THR A 197 24.29 12.81 -29.59
CA THR A 197 23.61 13.85 -28.77
C THR A 197 22.89 13.33 -27.52
N LEU A 198 22.49 12.05 -27.46
CA LEU A 198 21.79 11.46 -26.30
C LEU A 198 22.60 10.38 -25.54
N ALA A 199 23.85 10.14 -25.94
CA ALA A 199 24.76 9.22 -25.26
C ALA A 199 26.06 9.92 -24.89
N LYS A 200 26.02 10.80 -23.86
CA LYS A 200 27.15 10.86 -22.93
C LYS A 200 27.09 9.59 -22.10
N GLU A 201 27.72 8.54 -22.63
CA GLU A 201 28.01 7.33 -21.88
C GLU A 201 28.99 7.73 -20.76
N TYR A 202 28.42 8.09 -19.62
CA TYR A 202 29.18 8.32 -18.40
C TYR A 202 29.73 6.99 -17.93
N ILE A 203 30.92 6.67 -18.45
CA ILE A 203 31.89 5.82 -17.77
C ILE A 203 32.21 6.55 -16.46
N VAL A 204 31.35 6.35 -15.46
CA VAL A 204 31.65 6.72 -14.08
C VAL A 204 32.84 5.86 -13.71
N ASP A 205 34.03 6.49 -13.69
CA ASP A 205 35.25 5.82 -13.30
C ASP A 205 34.99 5.15 -11.96
N THR A 206 35.17 3.83 -11.90
CA THR A 206 34.69 3.05 -10.74
C THR A 206 35.49 3.33 -9.47
N SER A 207 36.58 4.09 -9.59
CA SER A 207 37.27 4.80 -8.51
C SER A 207 36.34 5.71 -7.68
N ALA A 208 35.32 6.31 -8.30
CA ALA A 208 34.36 7.23 -7.69
C ALA A 208 33.23 6.54 -6.91
N ILE A 209 33.17 5.21 -6.89
CA ILE A 209 32.18 4.45 -6.10
C ILE A 209 32.86 3.85 -4.87
N GLN A 210 32.69 4.50 -3.72
CA GLN A 210 33.24 4.01 -2.46
C GLN A 210 32.43 2.81 -1.95
N HIS A 211 33.11 1.67 -1.84
CA HIS A 211 32.60 0.47 -1.15
C HIS A 211 32.70 0.66 0.38
N VAL A 212 31.77 1.42 0.96
CA VAL A 212 31.71 1.70 2.41
C VAL A 212 31.61 0.40 3.23
N HIS A 213 30.87 -0.60 2.76
CA HIS A 213 30.95 -1.95 3.33
C HIS A 213 30.54 -3.05 2.33
N LYS A 214 31.04 -4.28 2.55
CA LYS A 214 30.74 -5.47 1.71
C LYS A 214 29.26 -5.90 1.70
N ARG A 215 28.43 -5.34 2.59
CA ARG A 215 26.97 -5.55 2.69
C ARG A 215 26.29 -4.27 3.14
N ASP A 216 25.02 -4.11 2.80
CA ASP A 216 24.13 -3.02 3.25
C ASP A 216 23.48 -3.30 4.62
N ASP A 217 23.00 -4.53 4.86
CA ASP A 217 22.25 -4.95 6.05
C ASP A 217 23.00 -4.95 7.40
N VAL A 218 24.22 -4.38 7.46
CA VAL A 218 25.23 -4.53 8.53
C VAL A 218 24.78 -3.99 9.87
N GLU A 219 24.15 -2.83 9.85
CA GLU A 219 23.73 -2.11 11.05
C GLU A 219 22.56 -2.84 11.75
N ILE A 220 21.81 -3.62 10.97
CA ILE A 220 20.65 -4.43 11.37
C ILE A 220 21.10 -5.87 11.73
N TRP A 221 21.97 -6.49 10.93
CA TRP A 221 22.34 -7.92 10.99
C TRP A 221 23.62 -8.21 11.79
N LYS A 222 23.60 -7.92 13.09
CA LYS A 222 24.77 -8.11 13.98
C LYS A 222 24.84 -9.52 14.59
N GLY A 223 26.04 -10.13 14.52
CA GLY A 223 26.42 -11.32 15.30
C GLY A 223 25.58 -12.59 15.07
N TRP A 224 25.18 -13.23 16.16
CA TRP A 224 24.52 -14.55 16.19
C TRP A 224 23.19 -14.60 15.42
N LYS A 225 22.44 -13.48 15.38
CA LYS A 225 21.16 -13.36 14.65
C LYS A 225 21.28 -13.83 13.20
N ARG A 226 22.38 -13.47 12.54
CA ARG A 226 22.69 -13.83 11.15
C ARG A 226 22.99 -15.33 10.97
N TRP A 227 23.45 -16.03 12.01
CA TRP A 227 23.62 -17.48 11.96
C TRP A 227 22.29 -18.21 12.12
N VAL A 228 21.40 -17.73 13.00
CA VAL A 228 20.03 -18.28 13.11
C VAL A 228 19.24 -18.07 11.81
N PHE A 229 19.30 -16.87 11.20
CA PHE A 229 18.59 -16.64 9.93
C PHE A 229 19.10 -17.52 8.76
N LYS A 230 20.39 -17.90 8.73
CA LYS A 230 20.89 -18.89 7.74
C LYS A 230 20.22 -20.26 7.86
N LEU A 231 19.71 -20.62 9.05
CA LEU A 231 19.02 -21.90 9.27
C LEU A 231 17.55 -21.85 8.87
N VAL A 232 16.97 -20.66 8.63
CA VAL A 232 15.54 -20.50 8.30
C VAL A 232 15.08 -21.39 7.14
N PRO A 233 15.77 -21.49 5.99
CA PRO A 233 15.32 -22.39 4.91
C PRO A 233 15.29 -23.87 5.31
N LEU A 234 16.23 -24.32 6.15
CA LEU A 234 16.27 -25.69 6.68
C LEU A 234 15.13 -25.92 7.69
N LEU A 235 14.92 -24.98 8.62
CA LEU A 235 13.82 -25.01 9.59
C LEU A 235 12.46 -24.95 8.89
N THR A 236 12.33 -24.19 7.81
CA THR A 236 11.12 -24.09 6.98
C THR A 236 10.84 -25.40 6.26
N PHE A 237 11.88 -26.06 5.74
CA PHE A 237 11.77 -27.39 5.13
C PHE A 237 11.37 -28.46 6.15
N MET A 238 12.01 -28.48 7.33
CA MET A 238 11.65 -29.38 8.44
C MET A 238 10.21 -29.15 8.92
N ASN A 239 9.81 -27.89 9.13
CA ASN A 239 8.45 -27.52 9.52
C ASN A 239 7.41 -28.01 8.50
N THR A 240 7.69 -27.79 7.21
CA THR A 240 6.84 -28.27 6.11
C THR A 240 6.76 -29.79 6.08
N GLY A 241 7.87 -30.50 6.29
CA GLY A 241 7.90 -31.96 6.38
C GLY A 241 7.08 -32.51 7.56
N PHE A 242 7.25 -31.96 8.76
CA PHE A 242 6.47 -32.36 9.94
C PHE A 242 4.98 -32.03 9.81
N TYR A 243 4.63 -30.87 9.22
CA TYR A 243 3.25 -30.51 8.95
C TYR A 243 2.59 -31.46 7.93
N MET A 244 3.26 -31.77 6.83
CA MET A 244 2.75 -32.71 5.83
C MET A 244 2.62 -34.14 6.40
N ALA A 245 3.55 -34.57 7.26
CA ALA A 245 3.46 -35.85 7.96
C ALA A 245 2.28 -35.89 8.96
N TYR A 246 2.05 -34.81 9.70
CA TYR A 246 0.89 -34.66 10.59
C TYR A 246 -0.43 -34.71 9.80
N LEU A 247 -0.55 -33.95 8.71
CA LEU A 247 -1.74 -33.92 7.86
C LEU A 247 -2.02 -35.29 7.20
N ALA A 248 -0.98 -35.96 6.69
CA ALA A 248 -1.11 -37.32 6.13
C ALA A 248 -1.56 -38.34 7.18
N LEU A 249 -0.99 -38.29 8.39
CA LEU A 249 -1.41 -39.13 9.52
C LEU A 249 -2.85 -38.84 9.92
N ARG A 250 -3.27 -37.56 9.97
CA ARG A 250 -4.65 -37.17 10.28
C ARG A 250 -5.65 -37.76 9.28
N ILE A 251 -5.35 -37.67 7.98
CA ILE A 251 -6.18 -38.24 6.92
C ILE A 251 -6.26 -39.77 7.06
N ALA A 252 -5.13 -40.44 7.32
CA ALA A 252 -5.12 -41.88 7.57
C ALA A 252 -5.96 -42.29 8.79
N CYS A 253 -5.83 -41.58 9.91
CA CYS A 253 -6.64 -41.80 11.12
C CYS A 253 -8.15 -41.65 10.86
N VAL A 254 -8.58 -40.66 10.07
CA VAL A 254 -9.99 -40.50 9.69
C VAL A 254 -10.47 -41.66 8.83
N ILE A 255 -9.70 -42.07 7.81
CA ILE A 255 -10.06 -43.21 6.94
C ILE A 255 -10.13 -44.52 7.76
N TRP A 256 -9.18 -44.75 8.67
CA TRP A 256 -9.20 -45.93 9.54
C TRP A 256 -10.37 -45.90 10.53
N ALA A 257 -10.72 -44.73 11.09
CA ALA A 257 -11.90 -44.58 11.94
C ALA A 257 -13.20 -44.85 11.17
N GLN A 258 -13.34 -44.36 9.92
CA GLN A 258 -14.49 -44.67 9.07
C GLN A 258 -14.59 -46.18 8.79
N ASN A 259 -13.48 -46.82 8.42
CA ASN A 259 -13.46 -48.26 8.12
C ASN A 259 -13.77 -49.12 9.36
N ALA A 260 -13.37 -48.69 10.55
CA ALA A 260 -13.65 -49.38 11.81
C ALA A 260 -15.11 -49.15 12.31
N ALA A 261 -15.66 -47.95 12.11
CA ALA A 261 -16.99 -47.58 12.60
C ALA A 261 -18.14 -47.81 11.59
N GLY A 262 -17.83 -48.04 10.31
CA GLY A 262 -18.82 -48.18 9.24
C GLY A 262 -19.61 -46.89 8.92
N MET A 263 -19.14 -45.72 9.37
CA MET A 263 -19.84 -44.44 9.26
C MET A 263 -18.95 -43.32 8.71
N THR A 264 -19.58 -42.29 8.10
CA THR A 264 -18.93 -41.10 7.57
C THR A 264 -18.73 -40.02 8.63
N TYR A 265 -17.47 -39.73 8.99
CA TYR A 265 -17.12 -38.62 9.89
C TYR A 265 -17.12 -37.27 9.15
N GLU A 266 -18.30 -36.82 8.71
CA GLU A 266 -18.51 -35.59 7.91
C GLU A 266 -17.81 -34.35 8.51
N GLY A 267 -17.96 -34.11 9.82
CA GLY A 267 -17.34 -32.98 10.51
C GLY A 267 -15.81 -33.02 10.50
N ALA A 268 -15.19 -34.22 10.50
CA ALA A 268 -13.74 -34.37 10.42
C ALA A 268 -13.24 -34.08 8.99
N TRP A 269 -13.99 -34.47 7.96
CA TRP A 269 -13.69 -34.12 6.56
C TRP A 269 -13.85 -32.63 6.29
N VAL A 270 -14.88 -31.98 6.83
CA VAL A 270 -15.03 -30.52 6.76
C VAL A 270 -13.87 -29.82 7.47
N PHE A 271 -13.45 -30.31 8.65
CA PHE A 271 -12.26 -29.76 9.33
C PHE A 271 -10.99 -29.93 8.49
N ILE A 272 -10.74 -31.11 7.91
CA ILE A 272 -9.58 -31.36 7.05
C ILE A 272 -9.59 -30.46 5.81
N ALA A 273 -10.75 -30.22 5.19
CA ALA A 273 -10.87 -29.28 4.07
C ALA A 273 -10.55 -27.83 4.48
N VAL A 274 -11.02 -27.39 5.65
CA VAL A 274 -10.73 -26.08 6.25
C VAL A 274 -9.23 -25.93 6.59
N GLU A 275 -8.62 -26.99 7.14
CA GLU A 275 -7.19 -27.07 7.47
C GLU A 275 -6.32 -27.03 6.19
N ILE A 276 -6.69 -27.77 5.14
CA ILE A 276 -6.01 -27.72 3.83
C ILE A 276 -6.12 -26.32 3.21
N ALA A 277 -7.29 -25.68 3.28
CA ALA A 277 -7.49 -24.33 2.76
C ALA A 277 -6.61 -23.27 3.46
N VAL A 278 -6.34 -23.43 4.76
CA VAL A 278 -5.39 -22.59 5.53
C VAL A 278 -3.94 -23.02 5.27
N ALA A 279 -3.68 -24.31 5.03
CA ALA A 279 -2.35 -24.84 4.76
C ALA A 279 -1.76 -24.29 3.46
N ILE A 280 -2.55 -24.21 2.38
CA ILE A 280 -2.07 -23.79 1.04
C ILE A 280 -1.27 -22.46 1.07
N PRO A 281 -1.78 -21.33 1.58
CA PRO A 281 -1.00 -20.08 1.63
C PRO A 281 0.24 -20.18 2.54
N SER A 282 0.18 -20.94 3.64
CA SER A 282 1.33 -21.19 4.52
C SER A 282 2.43 -21.99 3.81
N LEU A 283 2.06 -23.10 3.15
CA LEU A 283 2.96 -23.93 2.35
C LEU A 283 3.60 -23.13 1.21
N MET A 284 2.82 -22.30 0.50
CA MET A 284 3.32 -21.44 -0.58
C MET A 284 4.28 -20.36 -0.07
N HIS A 285 4.01 -19.75 1.09
CA HIS A 285 4.93 -18.82 1.75
C HIS A 285 6.23 -19.51 2.23
N ASN A 286 6.10 -20.74 2.73
CA ASN A 286 7.22 -21.59 3.13
C ASN A 286 8.10 -21.95 1.92
N THR A 287 7.53 -22.35 0.78
CA THR A 287 8.28 -22.62 -0.46
C THR A 287 9.08 -21.40 -0.94
N TRP A 288 8.52 -20.20 -0.83
CA TRP A 288 9.21 -18.94 -1.17
C TRP A 288 10.39 -18.68 -0.23
N THR A 289 10.17 -18.87 1.06
CA THR A 289 11.20 -18.72 2.12
C THR A 289 12.32 -19.75 1.95
N MET A 290 12.02 -21.00 1.57
CA MET A 290 13.04 -21.99 1.20
C MET A 290 13.91 -21.52 0.02
N TRP A 291 13.32 -20.83 -0.96
CA TRP A 291 14.06 -20.31 -2.11
C TRP A 291 15.06 -19.19 -1.74
N SER A 292 14.95 -18.60 -0.54
CA SER A 292 15.90 -17.63 0.03
C SER A 292 17.28 -18.23 0.39
N MET A 293 17.55 -19.50 0.11
CA MET A 293 18.92 -20.06 0.22
C MET A 293 19.96 -19.31 -0.64
N LYS A 294 19.53 -18.54 -1.66
CA LYS A 294 20.40 -17.62 -2.40
C LYS A 294 20.92 -16.50 -1.50
N LYS A 295 22.24 -16.42 -1.32
CA LYS A 295 22.89 -15.41 -0.47
C LYS A 295 22.80 -14.01 -1.09
N ARG A 296 21.91 -13.15 -0.58
CA ARG A 296 21.86 -11.72 -0.90
C ARG A 296 23.18 -11.01 -0.53
N GLN A 297 23.86 -10.48 -1.55
CA GLN A 297 25.17 -9.83 -1.46
C GLN A 297 25.17 -8.47 -2.18
N ARG A 298 24.25 -7.57 -1.79
CA ARG A 298 24.31 -6.14 -2.15
C ARG A 298 25.29 -5.42 -1.20
N PRO A 299 26.36 -4.75 -1.68
CA PRO A 299 27.25 -3.95 -0.83
C PRO A 299 26.61 -2.62 -0.39
N LYS A 300 27.14 -1.99 0.66
CA LYS A 300 26.86 -0.58 1.02
C LYS A 300 27.79 0.30 0.22
N LEU A 301 27.21 1.11 -0.68
CA LEU A 301 27.93 1.93 -1.64
C LEU A 301 27.64 3.42 -1.42
N ARG A 302 28.59 4.29 -1.78
CA ARG A 302 28.36 5.73 -1.93
C ARG A 302 29.10 6.23 -3.17
N VAL A 303 28.50 7.14 -3.94
CA VAL A 303 29.28 7.90 -4.95
C VAL A 303 30.03 9.02 -4.25
N THR A 304 31.30 9.21 -4.60
CA THR A 304 32.17 10.29 -4.11
C THR A 304 32.68 11.11 -5.29
N GLY A 305 32.28 12.38 -5.36
CA GLY A 305 32.64 13.30 -6.45
C GLY A 305 31.41 13.96 -7.10
N ASN A 306 31.66 14.94 -7.97
CA ASN A 306 30.62 15.80 -8.53
C ASN A 306 30.23 15.46 -9.98
N ASP A 307 31.02 14.65 -10.70
CA ASP A 307 30.73 14.25 -12.09
C ASP A 307 29.82 13.01 -12.13
N ILE A 308 28.59 13.20 -11.64
CA ILE A 308 27.59 12.14 -11.40
C ILE A 308 26.36 12.34 -12.31
N PRO A 309 25.50 11.33 -12.56
CA PRO A 309 24.44 11.46 -13.57
C PRO A 309 23.34 12.45 -13.18
N THR A 310 22.52 12.88 -14.13
CA THR A 310 21.39 13.78 -13.86
C THR A 310 20.19 13.03 -13.26
N VAL A 311 19.59 13.61 -12.22
CA VAL A 311 18.47 13.02 -11.47
C VAL A 311 17.34 14.03 -11.30
N ASP A 312 16.13 13.64 -11.69
CA ASP A 312 14.90 14.38 -11.45
C ASP A 312 14.11 13.72 -10.31
N ALA A 313 13.98 14.38 -9.14
CA ALA A 313 13.15 13.90 -8.04
C ALA A 313 11.76 14.52 -8.09
N PHE A 314 10.75 13.69 -8.32
CA PHE A 314 9.34 14.08 -8.34
C PHE A 314 8.73 13.93 -6.94
N VAL A 315 8.19 15.00 -6.38
CA VAL A 315 7.41 14.99 -5.13
C VAL A 315 5.93 15.06 -5.49
N THR A 316 5.19 13.96 -5.37
CA THR A 316 3.76 13.92 -5.73
C THR A 316 2.87 14.23 -4.52
N CYS A 317 2.00 15.24 -4.66
CA CYS A 317 0.99 15.62 -3.68
C CYS A 317 -0.41 15.76 -4.33
N CYS A 318 -1.47 15.58 -3.54
CA CYS A 318 -2.87 15.47 -3.96
C CYS A 318 -3.83 15.95 -2.84
N GLY A 319 -3.54 17.11 -2.25
CA GLY A 319 -4.34 17.69 -1.16
C GLY A 319 -3.99 17.17 0.23
N GLU A 320 -2.72 16.82 0.46
CA GLU A 320 -2.09 16.80 1.77
C GLU A 320 -1.92 18.23 2.34
N ASP A 321 -1.45 18.35 3.59
CA ASP A 321 -1.16 19.63 4.25
C ASP A 321 0.07 20.32 3.62
N ASP A 322 0.03 21.64 3.44
CA ASP A 322 1.10 22.41 2.79
C ASP A 322 2.42 22.29 3.57
N ASP A 323 2.38 22.39 4.91
CA ASP A 323 3.58 22.26 5.76
C ASP A 323 4.18 20.84 5.73
N LEU A 324 3.33 19.82 5.54
CA LEU A 324 3.75 18.42 5.37
C LEU A 324 4.52 18.25 4.06
N VAL A 325 3.99 18.78 2.95
CA VAL A 325 4.69 18.76 1.64
C VAL A 325 5.99 19.55 1.71
N MET A 326 5.98 20.74 2.33
CA MET A 326 7.17 21.60 2.37
C MET A 326 8.32 21.03 3.19
N ASP A 327 8.07 20.23 4.22
CA ASP A 327 9.16 19.52 4.91
C ASP A 327 9.81 18.46 4.02
N THR A 328 9.01 17.71 3.24
CA THR A 328 9.49 16.78 2.21
C THR A 328 10.33 17.48 1.15
N VAL A 329 9.91 18.66 0.71
CA VAL A 329 10.63 19.48 -0.28
C VAL A 329 11.93 20.04 0.30
N ARG A 330 11.92 20.59 1.53
CA ARG A 330 13.14 21.07 2.22
C ARG A 330 14.17 19.94 2.35
N ALA A 331 13.74 18.76 2.79
CA ALA A 331 14.61 17.58 2.92
C ALA A 331 15.17 17.11 1.57
N ALA A 332 14.37 17.16 0.49
CA ALA A 332 14.84 16.88 -0.86
C ALA A 332 15.83 17.94 -1.38
N CYS A 333 15.62 19.22 -1.09
CA CYS A 333 16.52 20.32 -1.49
C CYS A 333 17.87 20.32 -0.74
N ASP A 334 17.93 19.71 0.46
CA ASP A 334 19.13 19.60 1.30
C ASP A 334 19.92 18.28 1.11
N LEU A 335 19.60 17.51 0.06
CA LEU A 335 20.33 16.31 -0.33
C LEU A 335 21.77 16.64 -0.78
N ASP A 336 22.71 15.75 -0.46
CA ASP A 336 24.13 15.95 -0.78
C ASP A 336 24.41 15.55 -2.25
N TYR A 337 23.94 16.39 -3.18
CA TYR A 337 24.07 16.20 -4.63
C TYR A 337 24.39 17.55 -5.33
N PRO A 338 25.19 17.57 -6.41
CA PRO A 338 25.44 18.80 -7.17
C PRO A 338 24.16 19.39 -7.77
N GLN A 339 23.87 20.66 -7.44
CA GLN A 339 22.65 21.36 -7.87
C GLN A 339 22.56 21.58 -9.38
N ASP A 340 23.67 21.49 -10.11
CA ASP A 340 23.70 21.52 -11.59
C ASP A 340 23.12 20.25 -12.23
N ARG A 341 22.94 19.16 -11.45
CA ARG A 341 22.52 17.85 -11.96
C ARG A 341 21.30 17.25 -11.26
N PHE A 342 20.82 17.90 -10.21
CA PHE A 342 19.70 17.42 -9.41
C PHE A 342 18.58 18.46 -9.32
N ARG A 343 17.40 18.08 -9.81
CA ARG A 343 16.19 18.93 -9.80
C ARG A 343 15.13 18.32 -8.91
N VAL A 344 14.50 19.15 -8.07
CA VAL A 344 13.31 18.79 -7.29
C VAL A 344 12.10 19.36 -8.02
N ILE A 345 11.13 18.51 -8.34
CA ILE A 345 9.93 18.89 -9.10
C ILE A 345 8.71 18.47 -8.31
N ILE A 346 7.93 19.44 -7.84
CA ILE A 346 6.67 19.21 -7.13
C ILE A 346 5.58 19.02 -8.19
N LEU A 347 4.86 17.91 -8.09
CA LEU A 347 3.76 17.54 -8.96
C LEU A 347 2.46 17.62 -8.16
N ASP A 348 1.79 18.76 -8.23
CA ASP A 348 0.61 19.08 -7.43
C ASP A 348 -0.70 18.73 -8.17
N ASP A 349 -1.40 17.72 -7.66
CA ASP A 349 -2.74 17.32 -8.09
C ASP A 349 -3.85 18.12 -7.39
N GLY A 350 -3.60 18.71 -6.22
CA GLY A 350 -4.56 19.52 -5.47
C GLY A 350 -4.69 20.95 -6.00
N LYS A 351 -3.60 21.50 -6.54
CA LYS A 351 -3.42 22.92 -6.88
C LYS A 351 -3.65 23.83 -5.66
N SER A 352 -2.85 23.61 -4.61
CA SER A 352 -2.88 24.45 -3.41
C SER A 352 -2.18 25.79 -3.69
N ALA A 353 -2.92 26.89 -3.54
CA ALA A 353 -2.36 28.24 -3.69
C ALA A 353 -1.36 28.60 -2.57
N GLY A 354 -1.52 28.01 -1.38
CA GLY A 354 -0.57 28.17 -0.28
C GLY A 354 0.76 27.46 -0.61
N LEU A 355 0.68 26.22 -1.08
CA LEU A 355 1.84 25.49 -1.57
C LEU A 355 2.54 26.23 -2.72
N GLU A 356 1.83 26.73 -3.72
CA GLU A 356 2.41 27.49 -4.84
C GLU A 356 3.21 28.73 -4.34
N GLU A 357 2.66 29.49 -3.38
CA GLU A 357 3.36 30.64 -2.79
C GLU A 357 4.57 30.23 -1.91
N GLN A 358 4.44 29.17 -1.13
CA GLN A 358 5.53 28.63 -0.30
C GLN A 358 6.67 28.06 -1.16
N CYS A 359 6.34 27.38 -2.26
CA CYS A 359 7.31 26.89 -3.24
C CYS A 359 8.02 28.04 -3.94
N ALA A 360 7.29 29.06 -4.40
CA ALA A 360 7.89 30.24 -5.03
C ALA A 360 8.91 30.94 -4.13
N LYS A 361 8.63 31.04 -2.82
CA LYS A 361 9.58 31.55 -1.81
C LYS A 361 10.80 30.63 -1.66
N LEU A 362 10.61 29.31 -1.63
CA LEU A 362 11.72 28.36 -1.48
C LEU A 362 12.60 28.29 -2.73
N SER A 363 12.05 28.39 -3.94
CA SER A 363 12.81 28.45 -5.20
C SER A 363 13.73 29.68 -5.32
N MET A 364 13.47 30.77 -4.57
CA MET A 364 14.43 31.90 -4.46
C MET A 364 15.70 31.52 -3.68
N THR A 365 15.63 30.49 -2.83
CA THR A 365 16.76 29.96 -2.05
C THR A 365 17.40 28.75 -2.76
N TYR A 366 16.58 27.91 -3.38
CA TYR A 366 16.96 26.67 -4.07
C TYR A 366 16.58 26.74 -5.56
N PRO A 367 17.48 27.22 -6.44
CA PRO A 367 17.17 27.44 -7.87
C PRO A 367 16.96 26.14 -8.68
N ASN A 368 17.10 24.98 -8.04
CA ASN A 368 16.82 23.66 -8.59
C ASN A 368 15.42 23.13 -8.24
N LEU A 369 14.59 23.92 -7.55
CA LEU A 369 13.20 23.60 -7.19
C LEU A 369 12.20 24.17 -8.21
N TYR A 370 11.36 23.29 -8.77
CA TYR A 370 10.29 23.62 -9.71
C TYR A 370 8.93 23.16 -9.17
N TYR A 371 7.89 23.98 -9.33
CA TYR A 371 6.50 23.64 -9.04
C TYR A 371 5.72 23.41 -10.35
N MET A 372 4.92 22.36 -10.41
CA MET A 372 4.07 22.02 -11.55
C MET A 372 2.71 21.51 -11.06
N ALA A 373 1.63 22.20 -11.43
CA ALA A 373 0.26 21.72 -11.27
C ALA A 373 -0.35 21.42 -12.63
N ARG A 374 -1.04 20.27 -12.77
CA ARG A 374 -1.68 19.87 -14.03
C ARG A 374 -3.13 20.30 -14.12
N VAL A 375 -3.58 20.67 -15.32
CA VAL A 375 -4.98 21.05 -15.57
C VAL A 375 -5.86 19.80 -15.57
N LYS A 376 -6.83 19.73 -14.65
CA LYS A 376 -7.84 18.67 -14.59
C LYS A 376 -9.06 19.06 -15.42
N ILE A 377 -9.26 18.38 -16.55
CA ILE A 377 -10.44 18.56 -17.42
C ILE A 377 -11.61 17.72 -16.85
N PRO A 378 -12.76 18.32 -16.50
CA PRO A 378 -13.93 17.57 -16.05
C PRO A 378 -14.36 16.50 -17.07
N GLY A 379 -14.69 15.30 -16.58
CA GLY A 379 -15.15 14.17 -17.41
C GLY A 379 -14.05 13.28 -17.99
N GLN A 380 -12.77 13.71 -18.01
CA GLN A 380 -11.65 12.84 -18.42
C GLN A 380 -11.01 12.11 -17.22
N PRO A 381 -10.64 10.83 -17.34
CA PRO A 381 -10.01 10.10 -16.24
C PRO A 381 -8.55 10.56 -16.04
N HIS A 382 -8.28 11.35 -15.00
CA HIS A 382 -6.93 11.89 -14.75
C HIS A 382 -5.89 10.86 -14.25
N HIS A 383 -6.26 9.58 -14.07
CA HIS A 383 -5.36 8.46 -13.68
C HIS A 383 -4.48 8.70 -12.44
N PHE A 384 -4.88 9.59 -11.52
CA PHE A 384 -4.26 9.82 -10.20
C PHE A 384 -2.73 9.96 -10.27
N LYS A 385 -1.98 9.33 -9.34
CA LYS A 385 -0.52 9.43 -9.23
C LYS A 385 0.21 9.00 -10.51
N ALA A 386 -0.19 7.90 -11.14
CA ALA A 386 0.39 7.46 -12.43
C ALA A 386 0.27 8.52 -13.53
N GLY A 387 -0.90 9.17 -13.64
CA GLY A 387 -1.11 10.26 -14.59
C GLY A 387 -0.35 11.54 -14.24
N ASN A 388 -0.12 11.81 -12.95
CA ASN A 388 0.66 12.96 -12.48
C ASN A 388 2.16 12.77 -12.74
N LEU A 389 2.69 11.57 -12.43
CA LEU A 389 4.06 11.18 -12.75
C LEU A 389 4.33 11.23 -14.26
N ASN A 390 3.40 10.74 -15.10
CA ASN A 390 3.54 10.82 -16.55
C ASN A 390 3.55 12.28 -17.07
N TYR A 391 2.71 13.16 -16.51
CA TYR A 391 2.77 14.59 -16.82
C TYR A 391 4.14 15.20 -16.47
N GLY A 392 4.67 14.90 -15.27
CA GLY A 392 6.03 15.30 -14.89
C GLY A 392 7.11 14.75 -15.84
N LEU A 393 7.00 13.49 -16.26
CA LEU A 393 7.90 12.86 -17.23
C LEU A 393 7.88 13.53 -18.62
N ASP A 394 6.78 14.18 -19.00
CA ASP A 394 6.68 14.91 -20.26
C ASP A 394 7.19 16.35 -20.11
N GLU A 395 6.82 17.07 -19.04
CA GLU A 395 7.22 18.46 -18.80
C GLU A 395 8.74 18.64 -18.57
N VAL A 396 9.45 17.65 -17.99
CA VAL A 396 10.93 17.74 -17.83
C VAL A 396 11.69 17.90 -19.14
N HIS A 397 11.13 17.48 -20.29
CA HIS A 397 11.75 17.70 -21.59
C HIS A 397 11.80 19.18 -22.00
N LYS A 398 10.96 20.03 -21.40
CA LYS A 398 10.90 21.48 -21.66
C LYS A 398 11.78 22.29 -20.71
N LEU A 399 12.26 21.68 -19.62
CA LEU A 399 13.14 22.34 -18.65
C LEU A 399 14.57 22.52 -19.22
N PRO A 400 15.31 23.55 -18.79
CA PRO A 400 16.72 23.70 -19.13
C PRO A 400 17.50 22.45 -18.69
N GLY A 401 18.32 21.93 -19.61
CA GLY A 401 19.05 20.66 -19.45
C GLY A 401 18.34 19.42 -20.02
N GLY A 402 17.08 19.52 -20.47
CA GLY A 402 16.31 18.37 -20.97
C GLY A 402 15.91 17.40 -19.85
N ALA A 403 15.53 16.16 -20.19
CA ALA A 403 15.15 15.14 -19.19
C ALA A 403 16.37 14.51 -18.48
N GLY A 404 16.23 14.19 -17.19
CA GLY A 404 17.27 13.49 -16.41
C GLY A 404 17.49 12.04 -16.86
N GLN A 405 18.71 11.54 -16.67
CA GLN A 405 19.04 10.13 -16.95
C GLN A 405 18.33 9.16 -16.00
N PHE A 406 18.10 9.62 -14.76
CA PHE A 406 17.33 8.94 -13.75
C PHE A 406 16.20 9.81 -13.25
N MET A 407 15.06 9.18 -12.94
CA MET A 407 13.92 9.78 -12.26
C MET A 407 13.76 9.10 -10.91
N ALA A 408 13.52 9.88 -9.86
CA ALA A 408 13.18 9.41 -8.53
C ALA A 408 11.77 9.89 -8.17
N ALA A 409 11.08 9.16 -7.31
CA ALA A 409 9.77 9.61 -6.79
C ALA A 409 9.72 9.54 -5.27
N LEU A 410 9.16 10.60 -4.67
CA LEU A 410 8.87 10.72 -3.25
C LEU A 410 7.37 11.03 -3.10
N ASP A 411 6.70 10.30 -2.20
CA ASP A 411 5.36 10.67 -1.76
C ASP A 411 5.41 11.82 -0.76
N ALA A 412 4.38 12.67 -0.76
CA ALA A 412 4.28 13.82 0.17
C ALA A 412 4.39 13.44 1.66
N ASP A 413 3.97 12.23 2.04
CA ASP A 413 4.03 11.70 3.41
C ASP A 413 5.34 10.95 3.74
N MET A 414 6.26 10.82 2.78
CA MET A 414 7.59 10.19 2.92
C MET A 414 8.68 11.24 3.18
N GLN A 415 8.45 11.97 4.26
CA GLN A 415 8.92 13.33 4.52
C GLN A 415 10.45 13.53 4.53
N ILE A 416 11.22 12.52 4.91
CA ILE A 416 12.63 12.75 5.26
C ILE A 416 13.50 11.68 4.57
N PRO A 417 13.92 11.92 3.31
CA PRO A 417 15.10 11.27 2.77
C PRO A 417 16.34 11.70 3.57
N GLU A 418 17.20 10.75 3.92
CA GLU A 418 18.50 11.06 4.53
C GLU A 418 19.43 11.73 3.49
N ARG A 419 20.32 12.65 3.89
CA ARG A 419 21.20 13.41 2.96
C ARG A 419 21.97 12.55 1.95
N ASP A 420 22.29 11.32 2.34
CA ASP A 420 22.99 10.28 1.57
C ASP A 420 22.14 9.58 0.48
N TRP A 421 20.80 9.73 0.49
CA TRP A 421 19.84 8.88 -0.24
C TRP A 421 20.20 8.65 -1.72
N LEU A 422 20.40 9.71 -2.49
CA LEU A 422 20.79 9.58 -3.91
C LEU A 422 22.19 9.00 -4.09
N ARG A 423 23.16 9.40 -3.25
CA ARG A 423 24.54 8.85 -3.29
C ARG A 423 24.60 7.38 -2.92
N ALA A 424 23.64 6.88 -2.14
CA ALA A 424 23.50 5.47 -1.78
C ALA A 424 22.85 4.64 -2.90
N ILE A 425 21.84 5.17 -3.59
CA ILE A 425 21.06 4.41 -4.58
C ILE A 425 21.69 4.41 -5.97
N ILE A 426 22.16 5.56 -6.45
CA ILE A 426 22.75 5.72 -7.80
C ILE A 426 23.89 4.73 -8.12
N PRO A 427 24.83 4.36 -7.20
CA PRO A 427 25.86 3.35 -7.47
C PRO A 427 25.32 2.02 -8.01
N HIS A 428 24.17 1.56 -7.50
CA HIS A 428 23.58 0.28 -7.90
C HIS A 428 23.00 0.32 -9.32
N LEU A 429 22.59 1.50 -9.79
CA LEU A 429 22.12 1.73 -11.16
C LEU A 429 23.29 1.96 -12.15
N LEU A 430 24.46 2.37 -11.67
CA LEU A 430 25.66 2.56 -12.47
C LEU A 430 26.44 1.25 -12.71
N ILE A 431 26.59 0.40 -11.68
CA ILE A 431 27.40 -0.82 -11.75
C ILE A 431 26.81 -1.90 -12.67
N ASP A 432 25.48 -1.99 -12.74
CA ASP A 432 24.79 -2.98 -13.58
C ASP A 432 23.92 -2.21 -14.59
N PRO A 433 24.33 -2.10 -15.87
CA PRO A 433 23.56 -1.37 -16.88
C PRO A 433 22.13 -1.88 -17.05
N LYS A 434 21.85 -3.16 -16.73
CA LYS A 434 20.50 -3.73 -16.77
C LYS A 434 19.69 -3.49 -15.48
N MET A 435 20.22 -2.76 -14.51
CA MET A 435 19.46 -2.27 -13.36
C MET A 435 18.57 -1.10 -13.84
N ALA A 436 17.25 -1.31 -13.82
CA ALA A 436 16.26 -0.31 -14.20
C ALA A 436 15.74 0.50 -13.01
N LEU A 437 15.59 -0.12 -11.84
CA LEU A 437 14.93 0.49 -10.69
C LEU A 437 15.51 -0.05 -9.38
N ALA A 438 15.73 0.85 -8.42
CA ALA A 438 16.30 0.54 -7.11
C ALA A 438 15.49 1.22 -5.99
N CYS A 439 15.14 0.46 -4.96
CA CYS A 439 14.25 0.87 -3.87
C CYS A 439 14.94 0.75 -2.50
N PRO A 440 14.87 1.78 -1.65
CA PRO A 440 15.15 1.67 -0.23
C PRO A 440 13.93 1.10 0.53
N PRO A 441 14.09 0.67 1.79
CA PRO A 441 12.98 0.45 2.70
C PRO A 441 12.09 1.70 2.82
N GLN A 442 10.80 1.50 3.07
CA GLN A 442 9.95 2.52 3.71
C GLN A 442 9.98 2.26 5.21
N LEU A 443 10.35 3.28 5.98
CA LEU A 443 10.34 3.26 7.44
C LEU A 443 9.48 4.41 7.94
N PHE A 444 8.93 4.28 9.15
CA PHE A 444 7.94 5.21 9.67
C PHE A 444 8.30 5.66 11.08
N TYR A 445 8.07 6.94 11.38
CA TYR A 445 8.43 7.54 12.67
C TYR A 445 7.23 7.83 13.59
N ASN A 446 6.02 7.96 13.06
CA ASN A 446 4.78 8.16 13.85
C ASN A 446 4.09 6.82 14.22
N THR A 447 4.84 5.71 14.30
CA THR A 447 4.30 4.41 14.71
C THR A 447 4.05 4.37 16.22
N PRO A 448 2.83 4.03 16.67
CA PRO A 448 2.48 4.10 18.09
C PRO A 448 3.16 3.00 18.93
N PRO A 449 3.35 3.21 20.24
CA PRO A 449 3.83 2.18 21.16
C PRO A 449 3.06 0.86 21.01
N SER A 450 3.78 -0.26 21.02
CA SER A 450 3.26 -1.61 20.71
C SER A 450 2.71 -1.85 19.30
N ASP A 451 2.57 -0.84 18.42
CA ASP A 451 2.03 -0.95 17.04
C ASP A 451 0.84 -1.93 16.90
N PRO A 452 -0.31 -1.66 17.54
CA PRO A 452 -1.47 -2.56 17.55
C PRO A 452 -2.05 -2.86 16.16
N LEU A 453 -1.77 -2.01 15.16
CA LEU A 453 -2.27 -2.15 13.79
C LEU A 453 -1.20 -2.67 12.80
N ALA A 454 -0.01 -3.06 13.29
CA ALA A 454 1.14 -3.51 12.48
C ALA A 454 1.46 -2.59 11.29
N GLN A 455 1.40 -1.28 11.52
CA GLN A 455 1.61 -0.25 10.50
C GLN A 455 3.06 -0.08 10.08
N SER A 456 4.01 -0.39 10.96
CA SER A 456 5.47 -0.27 10.76
C SER A 456 6.04 -0.98 9.51
N LEU A 457 5.40 -2.04 9.04
CA LEU A 457 5.85 -2.89 7.93
C LEU A 457 7.21 -3.59 8.13
N ASP A 458 7.90 -3.49 9.28
CA ASP A 458 9.26 -4.05 9.50
C ASP A 458 9.43 -5.50 9.02
N PHE A 459 8.45 -6.38 9.23
CA PHE A 459 8.51 -7.77 8.77
C PHE A 459 8.58 -7.87 7.23
N PHE A 460 7.79 -7.07 6.52
CA PHE A 460 7.85 -6.98 5.06
C PHE A 460 9.20 -6.39 4.61
N VAL A 461 9.64 -5.32 5.28
CA VAL A 461 10.81 -4.53 4.89
C VAL A 461 12.15 -5.19 5.25
N HIS A 462 12.22 -6.00 6.30
CA HIS A 462 13.46 -6.62 6.80
C HIS A 462 13.55 -8.14 6.59
N VAL A 463 12.45 -8.80 6.21
CA VAL A 463 12.42 -10.23 5.88
C VAL A 463 11.98 -10.43 4.42
N ILE A 464 10.82 -9.92 4.03
CA ILE A 464 10.22 -10.24 2.72
C ILE A 464 10.94 -9.58 1.54
N GLU A 465 11.23 -8.27 1.56
CA GLU A 465 11.97 -7.62 0.46
C GLU A 465 13.41 -8.17 0.29
N PRO A 466 14.19 -8.44 1.35
CA PRO A 466 15.47 -9.15 1.21
C PRO A 466 15.37 -10.58 0.62
N ILE A 467 14.28 -11.31 0.89
CA ILE A 467 14.00 -12.62 0.25
C ILE A 467 13.73 -12.43 -1.25
N LYS A 468 12.90 -11.45 -1.61
CA LYS A 468 12.58 -11.14 -3.02
C LYS A 468 13.83 -10.70 -3.81
N ASP A 469 14.66 -9.82 -3.27
CA ASP A 469 15.87 -9.32 -3.93
C ASP A 469 16.89 -10.45 -4.18
N ALA A 470 16.95 -11.45 -3.30
CA ALA A 470 17.74 -12.67 -3.51
C ALA A 470 17.24 -13.54 -4.69
N LEU A 471 16.00 -13.35 -5.13
CA LEU A 471 15.39 -13.97 -6.32
C LEU A 471 15.43 -13.06 -7.56
N GLY A 472 15.98 -11.86 -7.46
CA GLY A 472 15.99 -10.87 -8.55
C GLY A 472 14.63 -10.18 -8.75
N VAL A 473 13.81 -10.13 -7.71
CA VAL A 473 12.56 -9.36 -7.65
C VAL A 473 12.75 -8.30 -6.59
N ALA A 474 12.74 -7.02 -6.95
CA ALA A 474 12.45 -5.95 -6.00
C ALA A 474 11.30 -5.15 -6.60
N TRP A 475 10.17 -5.11 -5.91
CA TRP A 475 9.06 -4.27 -6.38
C TRP A 475 9.29 -2.83 -5.94
N CYS A 476 8.76 -1.91 -6.74
CA CYS A 476 8.62 -0.53 -6.31
C CYS A 476 7.60 -0.49 -5.16
N THR A 477 7.98 0.17 -4.07
CA THR A 477 7.18 0.36 -2.85
C THR A 477 6.36 1.66 -2.87
N GLY A 478 6.46 2.44 -3.96
CA GLY A 478 5.70 3.67 -4.17
C GLY A 478 6.48 4.97 -3.92
N SER A 479 7.49 4.96 -3.04
CA SER A 479 8.31 6.14 -2.70
C SER A 479 9.78 5.79 -2.39
N GLY A 480 10.66 6.78 -2.59
CA GLY A 480 12.09 6.72 -2.31
C GLY A 480 12.90 5.97 -3.36
N TYR A 481 12.25 5.46 -4.41
CA TYR A 481 12.89 4.68 -5.46
C TYR A 481 13.52 5.58 -6.52
N VAL A 482 14.53 5.06 -7.20
CA VAL A 482 15.16 5.68 -8.37
C VAL A 482 15.05 4.72 -9.55
N ALA A 483 14.61 5.23 -10.69
CA ALA A 483 14.40 4.50 -11.94
C ALA A 483 15.23 5.12 -13.09
N ARG A 484 15.74 4.29 -14.00
CA ARG A 484 16.40 4.70 -15.24
C ARG A 484 15.35 5.18 -16.24
N ARG A 485 15.56 6.37 -16.81
CA ARG A 485 14.60 6.99 -17.76
C ARG A 485 14.33 6.07 -18.96
N GLU A 486 15.38 5.55 -19.59
CA GLU A 486 15.30 4.58 -20.70
C GLU A 486 14.39 3.37 -20.40
N ALA A 487 14.42 2.85 -19.16
CA ALA A 487 13.63 1.69 -18.77
C ALA A 487 12.14 2.04 -18.56
N LEU A 488 11.83 3.29 -18.18
CA LEU A 488 10.46 3.83 -18.16
C LEU A 488 9.95 4.03 -19.59
N ASP A 489 10.74 4.65 -20.47
CA ASP A 489 10.34 4.87 -21.87
C ASP A 489 10.08 3.54 -22.60
N GLN A 490 10.91 2.51 -22.35
CA GLN A 490 10.75 1.18 -22.92
C GLN A 490 9.49 0.40 -22.45
N ILE A 491 8.89 0.74 -21.31
CA ILE A 491 7.61 0.17 -20.87
C ILE A 491 6.39 1.01 -21.29
N GLY A 492 6.60 2.25 -21.76
CA GLY A 492 5.54 3.21 -22.06
C GLY A 492 5.16 4.09 -20.88
N ASN A 493 6.15 4.52 -20.08
CA ASN A 493 5.98 5.28 -18.84
C ASN A 493 5.14 4.54 -17.77
N PHE A 494 4.58 5.25 -16.78
CA PHE A 494 3.80 4.61 -15.72
C PHE A 494 2.46 4.08 -16.26
N PRO A 495 2.07 2.83 -15.93
CA PRO A 495 0.92 2.16 -16.51
C PRO A 495 -0.39 2.77 -15.99
N LEU A 496 -1.10 3.47 -16.88
CA LEU A 496 -2.37 4.11 -16.57
C LEU A 496 -3.44 3.08 -16.21
N GLY A 497 -4.18 3.33 -15.12
CA GLY A 497 -5.34 2.52 -14.72
C GLY A 497 -5.01 1.27 -13.90
N SER A 498 -3.89 1.22 -13.18
CA SER A 498 -3.74 0.38 -11.99
C SER A 498 -3.96 1.21 -10.70
N LEU A 499 -4.35 0.55 -9.61
CA LEU A 499 -4.35 1.12 -8.25
C LEU A 499 -3.01 0.92 -7.49
N ALA A 500 -2.05 0.24 -8.13
CA ALA A 500 -0.68 0.00 -7.68
C ALA A 500 0.26 0.14 -8.89
N GLU A 501 0.44 1.38 -9.37
CA GLU A 501 1.25 1.68 -10.55
C GLU A 501 2.74 1.37 -10.34
N ASP A 502 3.19 1.39 -9.09
CA ASP A 502 4.53 1.04 -8.62
C ASP A 502 4.87 -0.45 -8.84
N VAL A 503 4.05 -1.35 -8.30
CA VAL A 503 4.18 -2.79 -8.48
C VAL A 503 4.01 -3.15 -9.96
N ALA A 504 3.09 -2.48 -10.67
CA ALA A 504 2.91 -2.66 -12.11
C ALA A 504 4.15 -2.23 -12.93
N THR A 505 4.70 -1.03 -12.69
CA THR A 505 5.91 -0.50 -13.35
C THR A 505 7.11 -1.41 -13.15
N SER A 506 7.42 -1.75 -11.90
CA SER A 506 8.56 -2.62 -11.57
C SER A 506 8.40 -4.02 -12.17
N THR A 507 7.18 -4.56 -12.20
CA THR A 507 6.88 -5.85 -12.86
C THR A 507 7.00 -5.78 -14.38
N LEU A 508 6.58 -4.69 -15.03
CA LEU A 508 6.75 -4.48 -16.48
C LEU A 508 8.24 -4.35 -16.88
N MET A 509 9.07 -3.69 -16.06
CA MET A 509 10.52 -3.62 -16.25
C MET A 509 11.16 -5.01 -16.23
N LEU A 510 10.84 -5.84 -15.22
CA LEU A 510 11.27 -7.24 -15.15
C LEU A 510 10.78 -8.05 -16.37
N GLY A 511 9.57 -7.75 -16.87
CA GLY A 511 9.00 -8.35 -18.07
C GLY A 511 9.75 -8.04 -19.37
N LYS A 512 10.37 -6.87 -19.44
CA LYS A 512 11.26 -6.40 -20.52
C LYS A 512 12.72 -6.86 -20.37
N GLY A 513 13.04 -7.66 -19.35
CA GLY A 513 14.38 -8.23 -19.14
C GLY A 513 15.35 -7.33 -18.37
N TRP A 514 14.85 -6.20 -17.85
CA TRP A 514 15.57 -5.40 -16.86
C TRP A 514 15.58 -6.10 -15.50
N LYS A 515 16.44 -5.62 -14.61
CA LYS A 515 16.58 -6.06 -13.22
C LYS A 515 16.18 -4.93 -12.28
N THR A 516 15.70 -5.28 -11.10
CA THR A 516 15.49 -4.33 -10.00
C THR A 516 16.37 -4.63 -8.79
N ALA A 517 16.42 -3.72 -7.82
CA ALA A 517 17.15 -3.91 -6.57
C ALA A 517 16.40 -3.37 -5.36
N PHE A 518 16.48 -4.11 -4.26
CA PHE A 518 16.21 -3.58 -2.92
C PHE A 518 17.54 -3.21 -2.26
N ILE A 519 17.61 -2.08 -1.57
CA ILE A 519 18.78 -1.58 -0.84
C ILE A 519 18.39 -1.47 0.62
N HIS A 520 18.96 -2.31 1.49
CA HIS A 520 18.51 -2.52 2.87
C HIS A 520 19.11 -1.49 3.85
N GLU A 521 19.13 -0.22 3.44
CA GLU A 521 19.61 0.92 4.25
C GLU A 521 18.47 1.86 4.64
N PRO A 522 18.42 2.39 5.87
CA PRO A 522 17.35 3.30 6.33
C PRO A 522 17.50 4.70 5.71
N LEU A 523 17.09 4.87 4.45
CA LEU A 523 17.33 6.09 3.65
C LEU A 523 16.13 7.02 3.51
N GLN A 524 14.91 6.61 3.88
CA GLN A 524 13.72 7.47 3.93
C GLN A 524 12.88 7.17 5.18
N PHE A 525 12.25 8.20 5.73
CA PHE A 525 11.29 8.10 6.83
C PHE A 525 10.02 8.87 6.51
N GLY A 526 8.86 8.22 6.68
CA GLY A 526 7.54 8.80 6.44
C GLY A 526 6.54 8.58 7.57
N THR A 527 5.26 8.83 7.27
CA THR A 527 4.14 8.69 8.22
C THR A 527 3.13 7.62 7.82
N VAL A 528 2.61 6.89 8.81
CA VAL A 528 1.48 5.95 8.65
C VAL A 528 0.14 6.67 8.93
N PRO A 529 -0.99 6.19 8.37
CA PRO A 529 -2.30 6.79 8.62
C PRO A 529 -2.65 6.83 10.10
N GLU A 530 -3.18 7.96 10.56
CA GLU A 530 -3.42 8.20 11.98
C GLU A 530 -4.65 7.44 12.52
N ASP A 531 -5.69 7.29 11.70
CA ASP A 531 -6.94 6.65 12.07
C ASP A 531 -7.05 5.19 11.58
N TYR A 532 -7.89 4.42 12.25
CA TYR A 532 -8.26 3.07 11.83
C TYR A 532 -8.82 3.03 10.40
N GLY A 533 -9.59 4.06 10.00
CA GLY A 533 -10.23 4.14 8.69
C GLY A 533 -9.27 4.39 7.53
N GLY A 534 -8.33 5.33 7.67
CA GLY A 534 -7.26 5.57 6.71
C GLY A 534 -6.34 4.36 6.55
N HIS A 535 -6.04 3.68 7.66
CA HIS A 535 -5.30 2.41 7.64
C HIS A 535 -6.05 1.32 6.85
N LEU A 536 -7.34 1.06 7.15
CA LEU A 536 -8.15 0.10 6.39
C LEU A 536 -8.13 0.43 4.89
N LYS A 537 -8.41 1.68 4.51
CA LYS A 537 -8.44 2.14 3.12
C LYS A 537 -7.09 1.96 2.40
N GLN A 538 -5.98 2.23 3.08
CA GLN A 538 -4.63 2.03 2.53
C GLN A 538 -4.39 0.54 2.24
N ARG A 539 -4.68 -0.34 3.21
CA ARG A 539 -4.41 -1.78 3.10
C ARG A 539 -5.34 -2.48 2.10
N THR A 540 -6.63 -2.12 2.04
CA THR A 540 -7.54 -2.69 1.02
C THR A 540 -7.19 -2.21 -0.38
N ARG A 541 -6.80 -0.94 -0.57
CA ARG A 541 -6.34 -0.43 -1.87
C ARG A 541 -5.14 -1.23 -2.40
N TRP A 542 -4.12 -1.47 -1.57
CA TRP A 542 -2.95 -2.26 -1.96
C TRP A 542 -3.32 -3.70 -2.36
N ALA A 543 -4.27 -4.34 -1.67
CA ALA A 543 -4.75 -5.66 -2.03
C ALA A 543 -5.50 -5.68 -3.38
N ILE A 544 -6.43 -4.73 -3.61
CA ILE A 544 -7.12 -4.60 -4.91
C ILE A 544 -6.10 -4.33 -6.02
N GLY A 545 -5.20 -3.35 -5.84
CA GLY A 545 -4.20 -2.98 -6.85
C GLY A 545 -3.23 -4.10 -7.20
N THR A 546 -2.86 -4.93 -6.22
CA THR A 546 -2.07 -6.15 -6.43
C THR A 546 -2.84 -7.16 -7.30
N VAL A 547 -4.09 -7.47 -6.95
CA VAL A 547 -4.93 -8.43 -7.68
C VAL A 547 -5.26 -7.94 -9.09
N ASP A 548 -5.61 -6.66 -9.24
CA ASP A 548 -5.91 -5.98 -10.50
C ASP A 548 -4.71 -6.00 -11.46
N THR A 549 -3.53 -5.57 -10.97
CA THR A 549 -2.27 -5.64 -11.72
C THR A 549 -1.95 -7.08 -12.15
N SER A 550 -2.23 -8.05 -11.27
CA SER A 550 -1.96 -9.45 -11.54
C SER A 550 -2.87 -10.01 -12.64
N PHE A 551 -4.18 -9.71 -12.63
CA PHE A 551 -5.07 -10.05 -13.74
C PHE A 551 -4.62 -9.40 -15.06
N LYS A 552 -4.26 -8.11 -15.04
CA LYS A 552 -3.75 -7.35 -16.21
C LYS A 552 -2.39 -7.84 -16.75
N LEU A 553 -1.73 -8.76 -16.03
CA LEU A 553 -0.45 -9.39 -16.36
C LEU A 553 -0.51 -10.94 -16.37
N ASN A 554 -1.70 -11.55 -16.46
CA ASN A 554 -1.90 -13.01 -16.46
C ASN A 554 -1.18 -13.73 -15.29
N PHE A 555 -1.32 -13.18 -14.07
CA PHE A 555 -0.64 -13.64 -12.85
C PHE A 555 0.89 -13.73 -12.97
N CYS A 556 1.48 -12.97 -13.90
CA CYS A 556 2.90 -13.00 -14.28
C CYS A 556 3.40 -14.35 -14.83
N LEU A 557 2.51 -15.25 -15.24
CA LEU A 557 2.86 -16.59 -15.73
C LEU A 557 3.20 -16.59 -17.24
N TRP A 558 2.39 -15.93 -18.07
CA TRP A 558 2.50 -15.96 -19.54
C TRP A 558 2.08 -14.66 -20.24
N GLY A 559 2.54 -14.49 -21.49
CA GLY A 559 2.28 -13.31 -22.35
C GLY A 559 3.50 -12.41 -22.52
N ASP A 560 3.51 -11.59 -23.58
CA ASP A 560 4.69 -10.81 -23.97
C ASP A 560 5.16 -9.81 -22.90
N LYS A 561 4.22 -9.26 -22.12
CA LYS A 561 4.51 -8.37 -20.97
C LYS A 561 5.38 -9.00 -19.88
N VAL A 562 5.52 -10.33 -19.85
CA VAL A 562 6.34 -11.06 -18.84
C VAL A 562 7.34 -12.03 -19.46
N ARG A 563 7.53 -11.96 -20.78
CA ARG A 563 8.27 -12.95 -21.57
C ARG A 563 9.73 -13.12 -21.15
N GLN A 564 10.40 -12.06 -20.72
CA GLN A 564 11.81 -12.10 -20.31
C GLN A 564 12.01 -12.39 -18.81
N MET A 565 10.94 -12.53 -18.02
CA MET A 565 11.06 -12.92 -16.61
C MET A 565 11.58 -14.35 -16.46
N THR A 566 12.53 -14.53 -15.54
CA THR A 566 12.97 -15.84 -15.04
C THR A 566 11.87 -16.54 -14.24
N THR A 567 11.96 -17.87 -14.12
CA THR A 567 10.98 -18.69 -13.38
C THR A 567 10.77 -18.23 -11.93
N ALA A 568 11.83 -17.78 -11.25
CA ALA A 568 11.75 -17.28 -9.86
C ALA A 568 11.02 -15.94 -9.76
N GLN A 569 11.15 -15.07 -10.76
CA GLN A 569 10.41 -13.81 -10.85
C GLN A 569 8.92 -14.06 -11.12
N ARG A 570 8.60 -14.94 -12.08
CA ARG A 570 7.21 -15.34 -12.37
C ARG A 570 6.53 -16.00 -11.18
N PHE A 571 7.21 -16.93 -10.51
CA PHE A 571 6.69 -17.59 -9.30
C PHE A 571 6.42 -16.58 -8.17
N SER A 572 7.31 -15.60 -7.96
CA SER A 572 7.10 -14.57 -6.93
C SER A 572 5.91 -13.66 -7.26
N GLY A 573 5.73 -13.28 -8.53
CA GLY A 573 4.56 -12.51 -8.98
C GLY A 573 3.25 -13.27 -8.80
N PHE A 574 3.19 -14.52 -9.29
CA PHE A 574 2.06 -15.43 -9.08
C PHE A 574 1.74 -15.57 -7.59
N LEU A 575 2.74 -15.88 -6.76
CA LEU A 575 2.57 -16.08 -5.32
C LEU A 575 1.95 -14.87 -4.62
N TYR A 576 2.41 -13.66 -4.90
CA TYR A 576 1.91 -12.45 -4.23
C TYR A 576 0.47 -12.10 -4.63
N ALA A 577 0.11 -12.37 -5.89
CA ALA A 577 -1.26 -12.34 -6.37
C ALA A 577 -2.14 -13.38 -5.65
N SER A 578 -1.69 -14.63 -5.59
CA SER A 578 -2.40 -15.73 -4.93
C SER A 578 -2.58 -15.49 -3.43
N LEU A 579 -1.54 -15.02 -2.72
CA LEU A 579 -1.62 -14.68 -1.29
C LEU A 579 -2.68 -13.60 -1.01
N SER A 580 -2.85 -12.63 -1.92
CA SER A 580 -3.91 -11.63 -1.82
C SER A 580 -5.30 -12.28 -1.96
N LEU A 581 -5.49 -13.17 -2.94
CA LEU A 581 -6.74 -13.92 -3.13
C LEU A 581 -7.02 -14.92 -2.01
N TYR A 582 -6.00 -15.55 -1.42
CA TYR A 582 -6.15 -16.52 -0.32
C TYR A 582 -6.71 -15.91 0.96
N THR A 583 -6.72 -14.57 1.11
CA THR A 583 -7.47 -13.92 2.21
C THR A 583 -8.95 -14.28 2.20
N VAL A 584 -9.54 -14.57 1.03
CA VAL A 584 -10.91 -15.06 0.88
C VAL A 584 -11.07 -16.46 1.49
N LEU A 585 -10.19 -17.41 1.14
CA LEU A 585 -10.24 -18.76 1.72
C LEU A 585 -9.96 -18.75 3.23
N LEU A 586 -8.98 -17.95 3.67
CA LEU A 586 -8.68 -17.76 5.09
C LEU A 586 -9.90 -17.23 5.86
N THR A 587 -10.62 -16.25 5.32
CA THR A 587 -11.86 -15.71 5.91
C THR A 587 -12.93 -16.79 6.03
N ILE A 588 -13.16 -17.58 4.97
CA ILE A 588 -14.12 -18.70 4.98
C ILE A 588 -13.73 -19.75 6.03
N SER A 589 -12.46 -20.17 6.05
CA SER A 589 -11.94 -21.11 7.06
C SER A 589 -12.08 -20.59 8.49
N MET A 590 -11.86 -19.29 8.72
CA MET A 590 -12.07 -18.68 10.03
C MET A 590 -13.54 -18.78 10.46
N PHE A 591 -14.50 -18.44 9.61
CA PHE A 591 -15.93 -18.58 9.93
C PHE A 591 -16.40 -20.04 10.07
N ALA A 592 -15.72 -20.99 9.41
CA ALA A 592 -16.03 -22.42 9.57
C ALA A 592 -15.68 -22.96 10.97
N ILE A 593 -14.55 -22.53 11.57
CA ILE A 593 -14.09 -23.02 12.89
C ILE A 593 -15.20 -22.99 13.98
N PRO A 594 -15.86 -21.85 14.27
CA PRO A 594 -16.89 -21.82 15.31
C PRO A 594 -18.17 -22.57 14.92
N ILE A 595 -18.49 -22.71 13.63
CA ILE A 595 -19.61 -23.54 13.17
C ILE A 595 -19.33 -25.01 13.50
N ILE A 596 -18.12 -25.52 13.19
CA ILE A 596 -17.75 -26.91 13.47
C ILE A 596 -17.71 -27.17 14.99
N LEU A 597 -17.28 -26.19 15.80
CA LEU A 597 -17.38 -26.28 17.26
C LEU A 597 -18.85 -26.37 17.73
N ILE A 598 -19.76 -25.54 17.19
CA ILE A 598 -21.21 -25.61 17.49
C ILE A 598 -21.83 -26.94 17.04
N MET A 599 -21.35 -27.57 15.97
CA MET A 599 -21.81 -28.89 15.52
C MET A 599 -21.53 -30.02 16.53
N GLN A 600 -20.65 -29.80 17.52
CA GLN A 600 -20.37 -30.74 18.63
C GLN A 600 -20.05 -32.17 18.14
N LYS A 601 -19.29 -32.27 17.04
CA LYS A 601 -18.71 -33.51 16.52
C LYS A 601 -17.21 -33.55 16.86
N PRO A 602 -16.60 -34.74 17.00
CA PRO A 602 -15.16 -34.84 17.20
C PRO A 602 -14.41 -34.25 15.99
N LEU A 603 -13.50 -33.31 16.25
CA LEU A 603 -12.66 -32.69 15.22
C LEU A 603 -11.53 -33.64 14.76
N VAL A 604 -11.24 -34.63 15.59
CA VAL A 604 -10.22 -35.65 15.40
C VAL A 604 -10.88 -37.01 15.61
N ALA A 605 -11.06 -37.76 14.52
CA ALA A 605 -11.46 -39.15 14.56
C ALA A 605 -10.22 -40.06 14.58
N TYR A 606 -10.29 -41.13 15.36
CA TYR A 606 -9.23 -42.13 15.55
C TYR A 606 -9.89 -43.49 15.81
N ALA A 607 -9.23 -44.58 15.41
CA ALA A 607 -9.75 -45.93 15.64
C ALA A 607 -9.19 -46.60 16.90
N THR A 608 -8.00 -46.17 17.37
CA THR A 608 -7.35 -46.70 18.59
C THR A 608 -6.61 -45.60 19.36
N ASP A 609 -6.44 -45.78 20.67
CA ASP A 609 -5.68 -44.87 21.53
C ASP A 609 -4.23 -44.68 21.05
N GLU A 610 -3.63 -45.70 20.42
CA GLU A 610 -2.29 -45.58 19.85
C GLU A 610 -2.25 -44.57 18.69
N GLN A 611 -3.25 -44.57 17.81
CA GLN A 611 -3.38 -43.59 16.74
C GLN A 611 -3.52 -42.17 17.30
N LEU A 612 -4.32 -41.99 18.37
CA LEU A 612 -4.47 -40.70 19.04
C LEU A 612 -3.12 -40.21 19.62
N ARG A 613 -2.36 -41.09 20.29
CA ARG A 613 -1.01 -40.78 20.79
C ARG A 613 -0.03 -40.42 19.67
N TRP A 614 -0.02 -41.16 18.56
CA TRP A 614 0.81 -40.83 17.40
C TRP A 614 0.43 -39.47 16.78
N LEU A 615 -0.86 -39.17 16.66
CA LEU A 615 -1.36 -37.91 16.12
C LEU A 615 -1.02 -36.71 17.03
N ILE A 616 -1.09 -36.88 18.35
CA ILE A 616 -0.61 -35.90 19.34
C ILE A 616 0.89 -35.64 19.17
N ARG A 617 1.71 -36.70 19.03
CA ARG A 617 3.17 -36.57 18.87
C ARG A 617 3.56 -35.90 17.55
N ALA A 618 2.85 -36.21 16.45
CA ALA A 618 3.03 -35.53 15.17
C ALA A 618 2.60 -34.05 15.23
N CYS A 619 1.48 -33.75 15.91
CA CYS A 619 1.01 -32.38 16.16
C CYS A 619 2.04 -31.57 16.95
N PHE A 620 2.59 -32.13 18.04
CA PHE A 620 3.67 -31.52 18.82
C PHE A 620 4.91 -31.23 17.95
N ALA A 621 5.37 -32.20 17.15
CA ALA A 621 6.52 -32.01 16.27
C ALA A 621 6.30 -30.87 15.26
N SER A 622 5.11 -30.79 14.65
CA SER A 622 4.75 -29.71 13.74
C SER A 622 4.65 -28.35 14.46
N VAL A 623 3.94 -28.26 15.59
CA VAL A 623 3.79 -27.00 16.35
C VAL A 623 5.14 -26.47 16.82
N ILE A 624 5.97 -27.30 17.43
CA ILE A 624 7.29 -26.87 17.94
C ILE A 624 8.24 -26.51 16.79
N SER A 625 8.22 -27.26 15.68
CA SER A 625 9.00 -26.88 14.50
C SER A 625 8.53 -25.56 13.89
N ASN A 626 7.23 -25.28 13.91
CA ASN A 626 6.68 -24.00 13.46
C ASN A 626 7.13 -22.86 14.38
N ARG A 627 7.01 -23.02 15.70
CA ARG A 627 7.45 -22.03 16.70
C ARG A 627 8.93 -21.68 16.59
N ILE A 628 9.79 -22.68 16.37
CA ILE A 628 11.23 -22.48 16.14
C ILE A 628 11.48 -21.76 14.81
N CYS A 629 10.72 -22.10 13.76
CA CYS A 629 10.82 -21.45 12.45
C CYS A 629 10.35 -19.98 12.49
N GLU A 630 9.22 -19.69 13.16
CA GLU A 630 8.70 -18.34 13.42
C GLU A 630 9.73 -17.48 14.17
N PHE A 631 10.31 -18.00 15.26
CA PHE A 631 11.37 -17.32 16.00
C PHE A 631 12.59 -17.01 15.12
N ALA A 632 13.07 -17.98 14.34
CA ALA A 632 14.22 -17.80 13.45
C ALA A 632 13.94 -16.80 12.31
N LEU A 633 12.72 -16.81 11.75
CA LEU A 633 12.27 -15.95 10.66
C LEU A 633 12.06 -14.50 11.10
N PHE A 634 11.54 -14.26 12.31
CA PHE A 634 11.19 -12.93 12.80
C PHE A 634 12.37 -12.15 13.43
N ILE A 635 13.49 -12.81 13.74
CA ILE A 635 14.70 -12.19 14.32
C ILE A 635 15.21 -10.90 13.62
N PRO A 636 15.15 -10.74 12.28
CA PRO A 636 15.60 -9.52 11.59
C PRO A 636 14.68 -8.31 11.80
N ALA A 637 13.36 -8.53 11.86
CA ALA A 637 12.36 -7.48 12.09
C ALA A 637 12.02 -7.27 13.59
N GLY A 638 12.51 -8.15 14.46
CA GLY A 638 12.10 -8.24 15.85
C GLY A 638 10.94 -9.24 16.01
N TYR A 639 11.13 -10.19 16.94
CA TYR A 639 10.23 -11.32 17.16
C TYR A 639 8.77 -10.89 17.42
N HIS A 640 8.56 -9.92 18.30
CA HIS A 640 7.24 -9.34 18.58
C HIS A 640 6.62 -8.63 17.36
N THR A 641 7.42 -8.02 16.48
CA THR A 641 6.91 -7.39 15.25
C THR A 641 6.45 -8.42 14.23
N GLY A 642 7.19 -9.54 14.10
CA GLY A 642 6.74 -10.68 13.30
C GLY A 642 5.43 -11.28 13.82
N GLN A 643 5.33 -11.54 15.13
CA GLN A 643 4.08 -11.99 15.76
C GLN A 643 2.90 -11.02 15.51
N ARG A 644 3.12 -9.70 15.62
CA ARG A 644 2.10 -8.69 15.31
C ARG A 644 1.69 -8.76 13.83
N GLY A 645 2.64 -8.97 12.92
CA GLY A 645 2.37 -9.19 11.49
C GLY A 645 1.46 -10.40 11.24
N SER A 646 1.68 -11.53 11.93
CA SER A 646 0.82 -12.72 11.83
C SER A 646 -0.59 -12.48 12.39
N ARG A 647 -0.72 -11.82 13.56
CA ARG A 647 -2.03 -11.45 14.12
C ARG A 647 -2.78 -10.45 13.23
N TYR A 648 -2.06 -9.50 12.62
CA TYR A 648 -2.57 -8.54 11.64
C TYR A 648 -3.17 -9.23 10.41
N GLN A 649 -2.49 -10.24 9.84
CA GLN A 649 -3.00 -10.98 8.68
C GLN A 649 -4.36 -11.65 8.97
N LEU A 650 -4.54 -12.21 10.18
CA LEU A 650 -5.81 -12.80 10.59
C LEU A 650 -6.92 -11.74 10.67
N TRP A 651 -6.74 -10.64 11.43
CA TRP A 651 -7.83 -9.67 11.61
C TRP A 651 -8.11 -8.81 10.37
N MET A 652 -7.11 -8.57 9.51
CA MET A 652 -7.34 -7.89 8.22
C MET A 652 -7.99 -8.77 7.15
N SER A 653 -7.88 -10.10 7.24
CA SER A 653 -8.35 -11.00 6.19
C SER A 653 -9.81 -10.79 5.76
N PRO A 654 -10.79 -10.54 6.65
CA PRO A 654 -12.19 -10.40 6.24
C PRO A 654 -12.46 -9.07 5.51
N TYR A 655 -11.75 -7.99 5.88
CA TYR A 655 -11.83 -6.72 5.16
C TYR A 655 -11.30 -6.85 3.73
N ILE A 656 -10.14 -7.51 3.59
CA ILE A 656 -9.50 -7.72 2.29
C ILE A 656 -10.37 -8.65 1.43
N ALA A 657 -10.86 -9.77 1.99
CA ALA A 657 -11.74 -10.71 1.32
C ALA A 657 -13.04 -10.04 0.84
N LEU A 658 -13.73 -9.31 1.72
CA LEU A 658 -14.97 -8.58 1.38
C LEU A 658 -14.73 -7.52 0.29
N CYS A 659 -13.55 -6.89 0.29
CA CYS A 659 -13.17 -5.91 -0.72
C CYS A 659 -12.88 -6.57 -2.08
N ILE A 660 -12.11 -7.67 -2.11
CA ILE A 660 -11.86 -8.47 -3.32
C ILE A 660 -13.16 -9.01 -3.91
N ILE A 661 -14.05 -9.56 -3.07
CA ILE A 661 -15.37 -10.06 -3.49
C ILE A 661 -16.21 -8.94 -4.11
N ARG A 662 -16.26 -7.75 -3.49
CA ARG A 662 -16.98 -6.58 -4.03
C ARG A 662 -16.36 -5.98 -5.30
N SER A 663 -15.05 -6.11 -5.51
CA SER A 663 -14.37 -5.52 -6.69
C SER A 663 -14.25 -6.47 -7.89
N PHE A 664 -14.29 -7.79 -7.68
CA PHE A 664 -14.03 -8.77 -8.76
C PHE A 664 -15.07 -9.89 -8.90
N VAL A 665 -15.98 -10.09 -7.94
CA VAL A 665 -16.91 -11.25 -7.93
C VAL A 665 -18.39 -10.82 -7.95
N LEU A 666 -18.76 -9.79 -7.17
CA LEU A 666 -20.14 -9.34 -7.08
C LEU A 666 -20.53 -8.41 -8.25
N PRO A 667 -21.67 -8.65 -8.90
CA PRO A 667 -22.30 -7.67 -9.79
C PRO A 667 -22.66 -6.38 -9.06
N THR A 668 -22.72 -5.26 -9.78
CA THR A 668 -23.07 -3.94 -9.23
C THR A 668 -24.41 -3.91 -8.51
N TRP A 669 -25.41 -4.63 -9.03
CA TRP A 669 -26.74 -4.76 -8.39
C TRP A 669 -26.73 -5.50 -7.05
N LEU A 670 -25.70 -6.30 -6.77
CA LEU A 670 -25.52 -7.03 -5.51
C LEU A 670 -24.48 -6.34 -4.59
N GLY A 671 -24.27 -5.03 -4.78
CA GLY A 671 -23.31 -4.24 -4.01
C GLY A 671 -21.85 -4.40 -4.46
N GLY A 672 -21.62 -4.90 -5.68
CA GLY A 672 -20.32 -4.80 -6.34
C GLY A 672 -19.92 -3.35 -6.58
N GLN A 673 -18.65 -3.01 -6.33
CA GLN A 673 -18.14 -1.64 -6.38
C GLN A 673 -17.02 -1.51 -7.41
N THR A 674 -17.23 -0.61 -8.38
CA THR A 674 -16.20 -0.17 -9.32
C THR A 674 -15.00 0.42 -8.58
N GLN A 675 -13.79 0.16 -9.07
CA GLN A 675 -12.52 0.58 -8.46
C GLN A 675 -12.38 2.11 -8.31
N ALA A 676 -12.89 2.67 -7.21
CA ALA A 676 -12.84 4.09 -6.91
C ALA A 676 -11.64 4.45 -6.03
N PHE A 677 -10.63 5.11 -6.60
CA PHE A 677 -9.49 5.64 -5.85
C PHE A 677 -9.88 6.96 -5.16
N LYS A 678 -9.69 7.03 -3.84
CA LYS A 678 -9.53 8.30 -3.11
C LYS A 678 -8.12 8.30 -2.47
N PRO A 679 -7.34 9.41 -2.54
CA PRO A 679 -6.03 9.48 -1.88
C PRO A 679 -6.17 9.27 -0.37
N THR A 680 -5.15 8.69 0.28
CA THR A 680 -5.16 8.58 1.75
C THR A 680 -4.84 9.91 2.43
N GLY A 681 -3.89 10.69 1.91
CA GLY A 681 -3.47 11.96 2.52
C GLY A 681 -4.59 13.02 2.57
N SER A 682 -5.41 13.12 1.53
CA SER A 682 -6.62 13.98 1.48
C SER A 682 -7.78 13.59 2.44
N LEU A 683 -7.54 12.71 3.43
CA LEU A 683 -8.52 12.27 4.42
C LEU A 683 -8.06 12.64 5.83
N GLY A 684 -8.42 13.84 6.28
CA GLY A 684 -8.27 14.25 7.68
C GLY A 684 -8.94 13.27 8.65
N SER A 685 -8.31 13.05 9.80
CA SER A 685 -8.75 12.06 10.80
C SER A 685 -10.16 12.37 11.30
N ALA A 686 -11.12 11.48 11.04
CA ALA A 686 -12.52 11.72 11.41
C ALA A 686 -12.79 11.58 12.93
N LEU A 687 -11.89 10.93 13.66
CA LEU A 687 -12.04 10.56 15.07
C LEU A 687 -10.89 11.06 15.98
N ASN A 688 -9.81 11.62 15.41
CA ASN A 688 -8.59 12.10 16.10
C ASN A 688 -8.09 11.11 17.16
N GLU A 689 -7.92 9.85 16.76
CA GLU A 689 -7.74 8.72 17.69
C GLU A 689 -6.43 8.82 18.50
N ARG A 690 -5.37 9.44 17.93
CA ARG A 690 -4.04 9.55 18.55
C ARG A 690 -3.83 10.79 19.42
N ASP A 691 -4.47 11.91 19.11
CA ASP A 691 -4.33 13.13 19.90
C ASP A 691 -5.18 13.04 21.17
N ALA A 692 -4.53 13.07 22.33
CA ALA A 692 -5.19 13.03 23.63
C ALA A 692 -6.15 14.21 23.89
N LYS A 693 -6.00 15.33 23.18
CA LYS A 693 -6.80 16.56 23.35
C LYS A 693 -8.08 16.53 22.49
N LEU A 694 -7.98 16.18 21.20
CA LEU A 694 -9.11 16.20 20.25
C LEU A 694 -9.83 14.85 20.06
N ARG A 695 -9.32 13.76 20.67
CA ARG A 695 -9.92 12.40 20.70
C ARG A 695 -11.41 12.44 21.03
N LYS A 696 -12.26 11.96 20.10
CA LYS A 696 -13.71 11.92 20.32
C LYS A 696 -14.08 10.91 21.44
N ASN A 697 -15.19 11.18 22.14
CA ASN A 697 -15.71 10.35 23.23
C ASN A 697 -15.81 8.86 22.86
N MET A 698 -15.55 7.97 23.83
CA MET A 698 -15.49 6.52 23.62
C MET A 698 -16.71 5.94 22.88
N PHE A 699 -17.93 6.37 23.20
CA PHE A 699 -19.14 5.93 22.50
C PHE A 699 -19.12 6.25 20.99
N ARG A 700 -18.62 7.44 20.60
CA ARG A 700 -18.51 7.82 19.18
C ARG A 700 -17.41 7.03 18.46
N ARG A 701 -16.30 6.70 19.14
CA ARG A 701 -15.25 5.80 18.59
C ARG A 701 -15.77 4.38 18.41
N LEU A 702 -16.40 3.80 19.44
CA LEU A 702 -17.00 2.46 19.39
C LEU A 702 -18.05 2.38 18.28
N TRP A 703 -18.95 3.36 18.16
CA TRP A 703 -19.91 3.40 17.07
C TRP A 703 -19.23 3.51 15.70
N GLY A 704 -18.26 4.43 15.55
CA GLY A 704 -17.52 4.60 14.30
C GLY A 704 -16.76 3.33 13.87
N ILE A 705 -16.03 2.69 14.77
CA ILE A 705 -15.20 1.53 14.45
C ILE A 705 -16.04 0.26 14.31
N LEU A 706 -16.96 -0.03 15.24
CA LEU A 706 -17.78 -1.23 15.19
C LEU A 706 -18.84 -1.18 14.08
N VAL A 707 -19.49 -0.03 13.86
CA VAL A 707 -20.58 0.10 12.87
C VAL A 707 -20.05 0.59 11.53
N ASN A 708 -19.49 1.81 11.45
CA ASN A 708 -19.13 2.41 10.16
C ASN A 708 -17.94 1.70 9.50
N TYR A 709 -16.96 1.25 10.28
CA TYR A 709 -15.85 0.40 9.82
C TYR A 709 -16.11 -1.10 10.03
N MET A 710 -17.36 -1.49 10.32
CA MET A 710 -17.85 -2.87 10.42
C MET A 710 -17.15 -3.81 11.45
N ALA A 711 -16.31 -3.30 12.35
CA ALA A 711 -15.59 -4.14 13.32
C ALA A 711 -16.50 -4.91 14.31
N LEU A 712 -17.82 -4.68 14.30
CA LEU A 712 -18.83 -5.50 14.97
C LEU A 712 -18.74 -6.99 14.59
N PHE A 713 -18.30 -7.36 13.37
CA PHE A 713 -18.15 -8.78 13.02
C PHE A 713 -17.08 -9.47 13.87
N HIS A 714 -16.02 -8.75 14.30
CA HIS A 714 -15.02 -9.31 15.22
C HIS A 714 -15.65 -9.65 16.57
N LEU A 715 -16.50 -8.75 17.08
CA LEU A 715 -17.16 -8.94 18.37
C LEU A 715 -18.10 -10.14 18.33
N PHE A 716 -18.89 -10.25 17.26
CA PHE A 716 -19.76 -11.41 17.02
C PHE A 716 -18.94 -12.71 16.88
N PHE A 717 -17.83 -12.69 16.13
CA PHE A 717 -16.96 -13.86 15.97
C PHE A 717 -16.36 -14.34 17.29
N VAL A 718 -15.75 -13.43 18.06
CA VAL A 718 -15.11 -13.77 19.35
C VAL A 718 -16.16 -14.27 20.33
N TYR A 719 -17.31 -13.60 20.43
CA TYR A 719 -18.43 -14.05 21.26
C TYR A 719 -18.91 -15.46 20.88
N LEU A 720 -19.21 -15.69 19.60
CA LEU A 720 -19.77 -16.95 19.12
C LEU A 720 -18.75 -18.10 19.23
N THR A 721 -17.45 -17.83 19.05
CA THR A 721 -16.38 -18.82 19.27
C THR A 721 -16.23 -19.18 20.75
N LEU A 722 -16.24 -18.19 21.65
CA LEU A 722 -16.18 -18.43 23.09
C LEU A 722 -17.41 -19.19 23.60
N VAL A 723 -18.62 -18.84 23.13
CA VAL A 723 -19.85 -19.58 23.43
C VAL A 723 -19.76 -21.01 22.89
N ALA A 724 -19.24 -21.23 21.69
CA ALA A 724 -19.04 -22.56 21.13
C ALA A 724 -18.09 -23.41 21.99
N VAL A 725 -16.96 -22.85 22.44
CA VAL A 725 -16.00 -23.51 23.33
C VAL A 725 -16.63 -23.85 24.68
N VAL A 726 -17.40 -22.93 25.28
CA VAL A 726 -18.11 -23.18 26.56
C VAL A 726 -19.15 -24.30 26.39
N LEU A 727 -19.97 -24.26 25.33
CA LEU A 727 -21.00 -25.28 25.07
C LEU A 727 -20.40 -26.66 24.78
N THR A 728 -19.32 -26.75 23.99
CA THR A 728 -18.60 -28.02 23.78
C THR A 728 -18.03 -28.55 25.09
N SER A 729 -17.39 -27.69 25.90
CA SER A 729 -16.76 -28.11 27.16
C SER A 729 -17.81 -28.62 28.14
N PHE A 730 -18.90 -27.87 28.34
CA PHE A 730 -20.01 -28.22 29.20
C PHE A 730 -20.66 -29.55 28.77
N ARG A 731 -20.84 -29.77 27.46
CA ARG A 731 -21.35 -31.04 26.94
C ARG A 731 -20.37 -32.20 27.17
N SER A 732 -19.06 -32.00 27.02
CA SER A 732 -18.06 -33.03 27.36
C SER A 732 -18.19 -33.45 28.83
N PHE A 733 -18.29 -32.50 29.77
CA PHE A 733 -18.49 -32.82 31.19
C PHE A 733 -19.80 -33.57 31.51
N ILE A 734 -20.85 -33.41 30.71
CA ILE A 734 -22.15 -34.09 30.92
C ILE A 734 -22.23 -35.45 30.22
N THR A 735 -21.47 -35.67 29.13
CA THR A 735 -21.61 -36.86 28.27
C THR A 735 -20.66 -38.00 28.65
N THR A 736 -19.72 -37.78 29.58
CA THR A 736 -18.68 -38.76 29.95
C THR A 736 -18.65 -39.03 31.45
N ASP A 737 -18.82 -40.29 31.86
CA ASP A 737 -18.84 -40.67 33.28
C ASP A 737 -17.45 -40.72 33.94
N THR A 738 -16.36 -40.81 33.17
CA THR A 738 -14.99 -40.92 33.71
C THR A 738 -14.12 -39.72 33.34
N VAL A 739 -13.22 -39.35 34.25
CA VAL A 739 -12.23 -38.27 34.05
C VAL A 739 -11.33 -38.52 32.82
N ARG A 740 -11.03 -39.79 32.51
CA ARG A 740 -10.29 -40.18 31.29
C ARG A 740 -11.04 -39.73 30.04
N ASP A 741 -12.33 -40.04 30.00
CA ASP A 741 -13.17 -39.80 28.84
C ASP A 741 -13.51 -38.31 28.72
N THR A 742 -13.70 -37.60 29.85
CA THR A 742 -13.83 -36.14 29.87
C THR A 742 -12.59 -35.46 29.27
N LEU A 743 -11.38 -35.82 29.71
CA LEU A 743 -10.14 -35.22 29.20
C LEU A 743 -9.93 -35.56 27.72
N THR A 744 -10.23 -36.80 27.30
CA THR A 744 -10.12 -37.24 25.90
C THR A 744 -11.14 -36.53 25.00
N ALA A 745 -12.38 -36.33 25.48
CA ALA A 745 -13.41 -35.58 24.79
C ALA A 745 -13.03 -34.09 24.65
N LEU A 746 -12.57 -33.44 25.72
CA LEU A 746 -12.11 -32.06 25.69
C LEU A 746 -10.96 -31.87 24.68
N LEU A 747 -9.97 -32.77 24.69
CA LEU A 747 -8.82 -32.74 23.79
C LEU A 747 -9.21 -32.92 22.31
N THR A 748 -10.13 -33.84 22.00
CA THR A 748 -10.58 -34.16 20.63
C THR A 748 -11.61 -33.17 20.06
N HIS A 749 -12.09 -32.24 20.89
CA HIS A 749 -13.00 -31.16 20.52
C HIS A 749 -12.31 -29.79 20.69
N ALA A 750 -12.62 -29.03 21.74
CA ALA A 750 -12.20 -27.64 21.87
C ALA A 750 -10.71 -27.43 22.20
N PHE A 751 -10.07 -28.39 22.88
CA PHE A 751 -8.72 -28.23 23.44
C PHE A 751 -7.62 -28.89 22.62
N TRP A 752 -7.83 -29.15 21.32
CA TRP A 752 -6.77 -29.70 20.47
C TRP A 752 -5.54 -28.77 20.44
N PRO A 753 -4.30 -29.27 20.63
CA PRO A 753 -3.10 -28.44 20.63
C PRO A 753 -2.90 -27.70 19.29
N PRO A 754 -2.46 -26.43 19.28
CA PRO A 754 -2.00 -25.62 20.41
C PRO A 754 -3.07 -24.65 20.96
N LEU A 755 -4.35 -25.05 21.03
CA LEU A 755 -5.48 -24.18 21.40
C LEU A 755 -5.67 -23.00 20.42
N THR A 756 -5.65 -23.29 19.12
CA THR A 756 -5.69 -22.29 18.02
C THR A 756 -6.83 -21.26 18.14
N PHE A 757 -7.95 -21.61 18.77
CA PHE A 757 -9.06 -20.68 19.01
C PHE A 757 -8.66 -19.46 19.86
N LEU A 758 -7.73 -19.62 20.82
CA LEU A 758 -7.22 -18.50 21.63
C LEU A 758 -6.51 -17.47 20.75
N PHE A 759 -5.56 -17.93 19.92
CA PHE A 759 -4.78 -17.07 19.02
C PHE A 759 -5.67 -16.33 18.01
N ILE A 760 -6.70 -16.99 17.49
CA ILE A 760 -7.69 -16.38 16.58
C ILE A 760 -8.53 -15.34 17.32
N CYS A 761 -9.03 -15.64 18.52
CA CYS A 761 -9.81 -14.68 19.32
C CYS A 761 -8.96 -13.47 19.74
N SER A 762 -7.73 -13.69 20.21
CA SER A 762 -6.74 -12.66 20.58
C SER A 762 -6.41 -11.74 19.39
N SER A 763 -6.23 -12.32 18.20
CA SER A 763 -6.03 -11.56 16.95
C SER A 763 -7.25 -10.71 16.60
N LEU A 764 -8.44 -11.29 16.58
CA LEU A 764 -9.69 -10.60 16.22
C LEU A 764 -10.17 -9.60 17.29
N TRP A 765 -9.73 -9.74 18.55
CA TRP A 765 -9.99 -8.76 19.60
C TRP A 765 -9.19 -7.45 19.39
N THR A 766 -8.12 -7.47 18.59
CA THR A 766 -7.21 -6.33 18.45
C THR A 766 -7.93 -5.04 17.99
N PRO A 767 -8.76 -5.03 16.92
CA PRO A 767 -9.57 -3.86 16.55
C PRO A 767 -10.56 -3.38 17.64
N ILE A 768 -11.09 -4.29 18.45
CA ILE A 768 -12.02 -3.95 19.53
C ILE A 768 -11.27 -3.25 20.67
N SER A 769 -10.11 -3.78 21.05
CA SER A 769 -9.22 -3.13 22.04
C SER A 769 -8.77 -1.74 21.57
N TYR A 770 -8.46 -1.57 20.28
CA TYR A 770 -8.10 -0.28 19.69
C TYR A 770 -9.26 0.73 19.70
N ALA A 771 -10.51 0.29 19.52
CA ALA A 771 -11.68 1.16 19.60
C ALA A 771 -11.96 1.65 21.04
N ILE A 772 -11.73 0.77 22.03
CA ILE A 772 -11.85 1.07 23.45
C ILE A 772 -10.77 2.07 23.87
N ASP A 773 -9.49 1.73 23.70
CA ASP A 773 -8.36 2.60 24.04
C ASP A 773 -7.30 2.63 22.92
N PRO A 774 -7.39 3.59 21.97
CA PRO A 774 -6.34 3.78 21.00
C PRO A 774 -5.09 4.38 21.67
N PRO A 775 -3.88 4.04 21.22
CA PRO A 775 -2.65 4.61 21.76
C PRO A 775 -2.59 6.11 21.48
N ALA A 776 -2.20 6.90 22.49
CA ALA A 776 -1.90 8.32 22.30
C ALA A 776 -0.51 8.50 21.67
N MET A 777 -0.34 9.57 20.89
CA MET A 777 0.96 10.03 20.39
C MET A 777 1.15 11.52 20.75
N PRO A 778 2.40 11.99 20.89
CA PRO A 778 2.69 13.42 20.97
C PRO A 778 2.44 14.11 19.61
N ASP A 779 2.46 15.44 19.59
CA ASP A 779 2.21 16.20 18.37
C ASP A 779 3.35 15.99 17.35
N ARG A 780 3.10 16.17 16.04
CA ARG A 780 4.06 15.83 14.96
C ARG A 780 5.46 16.40 15.20
N GLU A 781 5.53 17.66 15.62
CA GLU A 781 6.79 18.38 15.82
C GLU A 781 7.63 17.81 16.98
N ASP A 782 7.01 17.22 18.01
CA ASP A 782 7.74 16.58 19.13
C ASP A 782 8.49 15.31 18.71
N LEU A 783 8.07 14.68 17.60
CA LEU A 783 8.72 13.48 17.04
C LEU A 783 9.94 13.83 16.16
N LEU A 784 10.13 15.11 15.86
CA LEU A 784 11.06 15.66 14.88
C LEU A 784 12.09 16.58 15.55
N ASN A 785 13.25 16.72 14.94
CA ASN A 785 14.29 17.67 15.31
C ASN A 785 14.66 18.48 14.07
N ARG A 786 14.38 19.80 14.07
CA ARG A 786 14.67 20.68 12.93
C ARG A 786 16.10 21.20 13.00
N ASP A 787 16.86 21.09 11.91
CA ASP A 787 18.14 21.77 11.77
C ASP A 787 17.89 23.30 11.79
N PRO A 788 18.49 24.07 12.72
CA PRO A 788 18.20 25.50 12.83
C PRO A 788 18.62 26.33 11.61
N LYS A 789 19.47 25.78 10.72
CA LYS A 789 19.93 26.46 9.49
C LYS A 789 19.09 26.10 8.26
N THR A 790 18.80 24.82 8.06
CA THR A 790 18.09 24.35 6.84
C THR A 790 16.59 24.15 7.07
N GLN A 791 16.13 24.18 8.33
CA GLN A 791 14.76 23.90 8.78
C GLN A 791 14.24 22.51 8.41
N VAL A 792 15.11 21.64 7.88
CA VAL A 792 14.85 20.22 7.62
C VAL A 792 14.57 19.52 8.94
N ALA A 793 13.40 18.89 9.02
CA ALA A 793 13.06 18.00 10.11
C ALA A 793 13.79 16.66 9.95
N HIS A 794 14.35 16.12 11.03
CA HIS A 794 14.86 14.75 11.10
C HIS A 794 14.15 13.98 12.23
N PRO A 795 13.75 12.70 12.06
CA PRO A 795 13.05 11.98 13.12
C PRO A 795 13.99 11.64 14.27
N THR A 796 13.54 11.85 15.51
CA THR A 796 14.36 11.56 16.70
C THR A 796 14.81 10.08 16.75
N PRO A 797 15.97 9.75 17.35
CA PRO A 797 16.43 8.37 17.50
C PRO A 797 15.53 7.46 18.35
N GLN A 798 14.49 8.03 18.97
CA GLN A 798 13.43 7.32 19.68
C GLN A 798 12.23 7.05 18.77
N SER A 799 11.74 8.03 18.00
CA SER A 799 10.63 7.84 17.05
C SER A 799 10.97 6.86 15.93
N LYS A 800 12.26 6.73 15.56
CA LYS A 800 12.78 5.67 14.68
C LYS A 800 12.73 4.23 15.27
N LYS A 801 12.07 3.98 16.41
CA LYS A 801 11.98 2.65 17.07
C LYS A 801 10.62 2.41 17.73
N ILE A 802 10.01 1.26 17.46
CA ILE A 802 8.77 0.83 18.12
C ILE A 802 9.03 0.49 19.58
N ALA A 803 8.38 1.20 20.51
CA ALA A 803 8.42 0.89 21.93
C ALA A 803 7.70 -0.44 22.28
N PHE A 804 8.26 -1.20 23.23
CA PHE A 804 7.60 -2.36 23.83
C PHE A 804 6.58 -1.90 24.87
N GLY A 805 5.43 -2.59 24.98
CA GLY A 805 4.36 -2.24 25.91
C GLY A 805 3.46 -3.43 26.26
N GLY A 806 2.47 -3.20 27.14
CA GLY A 806 1.70 -4.26 27.80
C GLY A 806 0.99 -5.24 26.87
N GLN A 807 0.53 -4.80 25.70
CA GLN A 807 -0.11 -5.67 24.71
C GLN A 807 0.88 -6.74 24.18
N ALA A 808 2.15 -6.38 23.97
CA ALA A 808 3.18 -7.34 23.56
C ALA A 808 3.50 -8.34 24.69
N ALA A 809 3.51 -7.90 25.96
CA ALA A 809 3.69 -8.81 27.10
C ALA A 809 2.53 -9.82 27.24
N TRP A 810 1.28 -9.38 27.02
CA TRP A 810 0.12 -10.29 26.97
C TRP A 810 0.24 -11.30 25.83
N PHE A 811 0.62 -10.84 24.63
CA PHE A 811 0.83 -11.71 23.47
C PHE A 811 1.92 -12.76 23.66
N GLU A 812 2.99 -12.46 24.41
CA GLU A 812 4.01 -13.46 24.79
C GLU A 812 3.52 -14.42 25.87
N ALA A 813 2.72 -13.97 26.84
CA ALA A 813 2.12 -14.84 27.84
C ALA A 813 1.18 -15.88 27.19
N GLU A 814 0.33 -15.45 26.25
CA GLU A 814 -0.51 -16.31 25.41
C GLU A 814 0.31 -17.36 24.65
N TYR A 815 1.39 -16.93 23.98
CA TYR A 815 2.27 -17.80 23.21
C TYR A 815 3.00 -18.82 24.09
N THR A 816 3.41 -18.40 25.28
CA THR A 816 4.09 -19.24 26.29
C THR A 816 3.13 -20.28 26.86
N VAL A 817 1.91 -19.88 27.25
CA VAL A 817 0.89 -20.80 27.79
C VAL A 817 0.47 -21.86 26.77
N THR A 818 0.19 -21.45 25.52
CA THR A 818 -0.18 -22.40 24.44
C THR A 818 0.96 -23.38 24.09
N THR A 819 2.21 -22.92 24.17
CA THR A 819 3.39 -23.79 23.97
C THR A 819 3.58 -24.76 25.15
N ILE A 820 3.48 -24.29 26.40
CA ILE A 820 3.56 -25.15 27.60
C ILE A 820 2.44 -26.20 27.60
N TYR A 821 1.21 -25.82 27.23
CA TYR A 821 0.10 -26.76 27.08
C TYR A 821 0.40 -27.85 26.05
N THR A 822 0.95 -27.48 24.90
CA THR A 822 1.33 -28.43 23.84
C THR A 822 2.43 -29.39 24.30
N CYS A 823 3.41 -28.90 25.07
CA CYS A 823 4.43 -29.75 25.71
C CYS A 823 3.84 -30.70 26.76
N LEU A 824 2.88 -30.24 27.57
CA LEU A 824 2.23 -31.05 28.60
C LEU A 824 1.43 -32.20 27.97
N VAL A 825 0.61 -31.92 26.95
CA VAL A 825 -0.16 -32.95 26.22
C VAL A 825 0.78 -33.97 25.55
N PHE A 826 1.92 -33.52 25.00
CA PHE A 826 2.94 -34.42 24.45
C PHE A 826 3.52 -35.37 25.51
N VAL A 827 3.93 -34.85 26.68
CA VAL A 827 4.46 -35.67 27.79
C VAL A 827 3.40 -36.66 28.30
N VAL A 828 2.15 -36.20 28.45
CA VAL A 828 1.03 -37.06 28.86
C VAL A 828 0.85 -38.24 27.89
N SER A 829 1.00 -38.05 26.58
CA SER A 829 0.84 -39.12 25.56
C SER A 829 1.78 -40.34 25.70
N PHE A 830 2.82 -40.26 26.54
CA PHE A 830 3.67 -41.41 26.89
C PHE A 830 3.16 -42.15 28.12
N ILE A 831 2.61 -41.42 29.09
CA ILE A 831 2.08 -41.95 30.36
C ILE A 831 0.66 -42.52 30.16
N PHE A 832 -0.13 -41.88 29.29
CA PHE A 832 -1.58 -42.03 29.16
C PHE A 832 -2.04 -41.95 27.71
#